data_AF-A0A1F8GQ77-F1
#
_entry.id   AF-A0A1F8GQ77-F1
#
_cell.length_a   1.000
_cell.length_b   1.000
_cell.length_c   1.000
_cell.angle_alpha   90.00
_cell.angle_beta   90.00
_cell.angle_gamma   90.00
#
_symmetry.space_group_name_H-M   'P 1'
#
loop_
_entity.id
_entity.type
_entity.pdbx_description
1 polymer ?
#
loop_
_entity_poly.entity_id
_entity_poly.type
_entity_poly.pdbx_seq_one_letter_code
_entity_poly.pdbx_strand_id
1 'polypeptide(L)'
;MQPDRKLPKTNEKSLASSGLASKSKEVDRFEYKSLKEGLLNGSVSLEEVRNKLIGLDQSTLPRDASVENLNFLYDPQIVDFLNQQQPEVVEGYGRLLSFTEFHVAQSLVANNPQGAVDHFRKALESVRADQSVGSWTAYIEGTLLYMEGKEIPDDLIARVVEPRNLEILKNFNAGLRERGTPSYEKDYSKNTDRVKAKETREKIAQALDAISDLGIVKVYDRSGKVMFSGNPEQLLVFYRNKDYGEPENIGSITDDDGESIFRFGPGDDHGFTDRKRIDDLFRQLEGRVTSKVSAAKRQQSMAELRQSLGIEQSTIVTEEVTPQAEEQSASVETRPENPLERESLFDDKKVAQILDVTKEWATYGGQFYNHLTGKDARLQAGIDYRIHPDGTPDMASFKEARKRRIDQWLQEPGNQKWLADGDRFEADNKQQLGYSTETVQVRQPDGTSVDKERRTKPYFLEDGWLFHETNYFDKEKGEFKQPDREETKYRVYFNVEGQDIMPTFQGVIGELERDPDLQRLGFQIKTADLTKIDDKTKGQIMNQKDRIVMYLGEEGMKKALPILQRYAGVNKQKFMREGVLLGQQLTDTEGNEIPGIAITSETKGMSPDPTEFPKDYKSFSDMQSKILESSFRSLVAGLKNPKTLEKIGATNPQLKERLSRLSAKVSTQEVIKTIIADPEGEEFLKRNLKIIYPQWAKAFGMSERNIAFKK
;
A
#
# COMPACT_ATOMS: atom_id res chain seq x y z
N MET A 1 -28.94 -56.54 26.51
CA MET A 1 -28.95 -56.36 25.04
C MET A 1 -29.03 -54.87 24.77
N GLN A 2 -27.96 -54.24 24.30
CA GLN A 2 -28.04 -52.89 23.75
C GLN A 2 -28.76 -52.98 22.39
N PRO A 3 -29.71 -52.10 22.06
CA PRO A 3 -30.25 -52.07 20.71
C PRO A 3 -29.14 -51.64 19.73
N ASP A 4 -29.10 -52.25 18.55
CA ASP A 4 -28.23 -51.83 17.45
C ASP A 4 -28.46 -50.34 17.17
N ARG A 5 -27.52 -49.47 17.56
CA ARG A 5 -27.57 -48.03 17.31
C ARG A 5 -27.15 -47.76 15.87
N LYS A 6 -28.11 -47.73 14.96
CA LYS A 6 -27.89 -47.35 13.55
C LYS A 6 -28.65 -46.06 13.25
N LEU A 7 -28.00 -45.15 12.54
CA LEU A 7 -28.63 -43.95 11.99
C LEU A 7 -29.73 -44.35 10.98
N PRO A 8 -30.88 -43.67 10.96
CA PRO A 8 -31.95 -43.97 10.02
C PRO A 8 -31.47 -43.74 8.57
N LYS A 9 -31.73 -44.71 7.69
CA LYS A 9 -31.55 -44.52 6.24
C LYS A 9 -32.72 -43.70 5.72
N THR A 10 -32.45 -42.55 5.12
CA THR A 10 -33.48 -41.69 4.53
C THR A 10 -33.93 -42.24 3.16
N ASN A 11 -35.24 -42.24 2.93
CA ASN A 11 -35.82 -42.43 1.59
C ASN A 11 -35.74 -41.10 0.83
N GLU A 12 -35.13 -41.09 -0.36
CA GLU A 12 -34.88 -39.90 -1.20
C GLU A 12 -36.12 -39.02 -1.48
N LYS A 13 -37.34 -39.55 -1.29
CA LYS A 13 -38.60 -38.80 -1.45
C LYS A 13 -38.88 -37.75 -0.37
N SER A 14 -38.17 -37.75 0.77
CA SER A 14 -38.46 -36.84 1.91
C SER A 14 -37.89 -35.43 1.77
N LEU A 15 -36.84 -35.20 0.98
CA LEU A 15 -36.18 -33.88 0.88
C LEU A 15 -36.76 -33.03 -0.25
N ALA A 16 -37.28 -33.65 -1.31
CA ALA A 16 -37.89 -32.99 -2.46
C ALA A 16 -39.22 -32.28 -2.17
N SER A 17 -39.91 -32.63 -1.07
CA SER A 17 -41.22 -32.05 -0.70
C SER A 17 -41.13 -30.77 0.15
N SER A 18 -39.93 -30.28 0.48
CA SER A 18 -39.73 -29.12 1.38
C SER A 18 -39.90 -27.75 0.71
N GLY A 19 -39.99 -27.70 -0.63
CA GLY A 19 -40.20 -26.45 -1.38
C GLY A 19 -39.00 -25.48 -1.41
N LEU A 20 -37.85 -25.88 -0.85
CA LEU A 20 -36.62 -25.09 -0.87
C LEU A 20 -35.78 -25.42 -2.11
N ALA A 21 -35.85 -24.59 -3.15
CA ALA A 21 -34.88 -24.66 -4.25
C ALA A 21 -33.53 -24.07 -3.78
N SER A 22 -32.46 -24.86 -3.81
CA SER A 22 -31.10 -24.44 -3.47
C SER A 22 -30.64 -23.29 -4.39
N LYS A 23 -30.24 -22.14 -3.83
CA LYS A 23 -29.43 -21.14 -4.53
C LYS A 23 -27.94 -21.35 -4.26
N SER A 24 -27.46 -22.60 -4.28
CA SER A 24 -26.04 -22.89 -4.06
C SER A 24 -25.22 -22.33 -5.23
N LYS A 25 -24.18 -21.53 -4.96
CA LYS A 25 -23.21 -21.16 -5.98
C LYS A 25 -22.38 -22.39 -6.35
N GLU A 26 -21.86 -22.42 -7.56
CA GLU A 26 -21.05 -23.52 -8.10
C GLU A 26 -19.83 -23.86 -7.22
N VAL A 27 -19.31 -22.85 -6.49
CA VAL A 27 -18.21 -22.94 -5.54
C VAL A 27 -18.56 -23.80 -4.31
N ASP A 28 -19.77 -23.66 -3.76
CA ASP A 28 -20.17 -24.37 -2.54
C ASP A 28 -20.33 -25.87 -2.83
N ARG A 29 -20.87 -26.23 -4.01
CA ARG A 29 -21.01 -27.64 -4.44
C ARG A 29 -19.67 -28.35 -4.59
N PHE A 30 -18.64 -27.63 -5.05
CA PHE A 30 -17.28 -28.17 -5.14
C PHE A 30 -16.70 -28.45 -3.75
N GLU A 31 -16.97 -27.58 -2.77
CA GLU A 31 -16.52 -27.74 -1.40
C GLU A 31 -17.15 -28.95 -0.69
N TYR A 32 -18.48 -29.13 -0.77
CA TYR A 32 -19.15 -30.31 -0.18
C TYR A 32 -18.68 -31.63 -0.80
N LYS A 33 -18.45 -31.65 -2.12
CA LYS A 33 -17.90 -32.82 -2.81
C LYS A 33 -16.49 -33.15 -2.31
N SER A 34 -15.63 -32.14 -2.19
CA SER A 34 -14.27 -32.31 -1.66
C SER A 34 -14.27 -32.78 -0.21
N LEU A 35 -15.19 -32.30 0.63
CA LEU A 35 -15.34 -32.76 2.01
C LEU A 35 -15.79 -34.22 2.09
N LYS A 36 -16.73 -34.62 1.24
CA LYS A 36 -17.21 -36.00 1.17
C LYS A 36 -16.09 -36.95 0.73
N GLU A 37 -15.43 -36.63 -0.38
CA GLU A 37 -14.32 -37.44 -0.89
C GLU A 37 -13.17 -37.51 0.12
N GLY A 38 -12.84 -36.39 0.75
CA GLY A 38 -11.80 -36.30 1.77
C GLY A 38 -12.10 -37.08 3.04
N LEU A 39 -13.37 -37.11 3.46
CA LEU A 39 -13.81 -37.89 4.61
C LEU A 39 -13.75 -39.39 4.32
N LEU A 40 -14.26 -39.82 3.16
CA LEU A 40 -14.33 -41.23 2.79
C LEU A 40 -12.94 -41.83 2.49
N ASN A 41 -11.98 -41.01 2.04
CA ASN A 41 -10.61 -41.46 1.78
C ASN A 41 -9.64 -41.23 2.96
N GLY A 42 -10.11 -40.63 4.06
CA GLY A 42 -9.33 -40.36 5.28
C GLY A 42 -8.37 -39.17 5.22
N SER A 43 -8.39 -38.36 4.15
CA SER A 43 -7.58 -37.13 4.06
C SER A 43 -8.15 -35.94 4.84
N VAL A 44 -9.42 -36.04 5.28
CA VAL A 44 -10.08 -35.06 6.15
C VAL A 44 -10.73 -35.81 7.32
N SER A 45 -10.49 -35.33 8.54
CA SER A 45 -11.05 -35.93 9.74
C SER A 45 -12.53 -35.58 9.96
N LEU A 46 -13.25 -36.41 10.71
CA LEU A 46 -14.64 -36.12 11.11
C LEU A 46 -14.79 -34.81 11.90
N GLU A 47 -13.79 -34.48 12.70
CA GLU A 47 -13.77 -33.21 13.43
C GLU A 47 -13.64 -32.00 12.50
N GLU A 48 -12.79 -32.09 11.47
CA GLU A 48 -12.65 -31.05 10.46
C GLU A 48 -13.93 -30.89 9.62
N VAL A 49 -14.56 -32.00 9.23
CA VAL A 49 -15.87 -31.97 8.55
C VAL A 49 -16.91 -31.29 9.44
N ARG A 50 -17.05 -31.71 10.71
CA ARG A 50 -17.97 -31.10 11.67
C ARG A 50 -17.74 -29.59 11.79
N ASN A 51 -16.49 -29.17 12.00
CA ASN A 51 -16.16 -27.76 12.20
C ASN A 51 -16.45 -26.93 10.95
N LYS A 52 -16.20 -27.48 9.75
CA LYS A 52 -16.52 -26.81 8.48
C LYS A 52 -18.01 -26.70 8.23
N LEU A 53 -18.78 -27.75 8.45
CA LEU A 53 -20.25 -27.71 8.31
C LEU A 53 -20.85 -26.67 9.26
N ILE A 54 -20.41 -26.65 10.54
CA ILE A 54 -20.84 -25.63 11.52
C ILE A 54 -20.42 -24.22 11.06
N GLY A 55 -19.20 -24.06 10.54
CA GLY A 55 -18.71 -22.78 10.02
C GLY A 55 -19.54 -22.25 8.85
N LEU A 56 -19.87 -23.12 7.89
CA LEU A 56 -20.74 -22.78 6.76
C LEU A 56 -22.15 -22.42 7.21
N ASP A 57 -22.73 -23.21 8.12
CA ASP A 57 -24.05 -22.96 8.68
C ASP A 57 -24.12 -21.61 9.41
N GLN A 58 -23.04 -21.26 10.09
CA GLN A 58 -22.96 -20.03 10.89
C GLN A 58 -22.53 -18.80 10.08
N SER A 59 -22.12 -18.97 8.82
CA SER A 59 -21.59 -17.91 7.97
C SER A 59 -22.62 -16.84 7.60
N THR A 60 -23.91 -17.21 7.53
CA THR A 60 -25.01 -16.28 7.27
C THR A 60 -26.05 -16.30 8.40
N LEU A 61 -26.71 -15.15 8.60
CA LEU A 61 -27.78 -15.01 9.60
C LEU A 61 -29.04 -15.85 9.27
N PRO A 62 -29.45 -16.00 8.00
CA PRO A 62 -30.58 -16.86 7.63
C PRO A 62 -30.24 -18.37 7.64
N ARG A 63 -28.99 -18.75 7.90
CA ARG A 63 -28.51 -20.13 7.85
C ARG A 63 -28.69 -20.76 6.47
N ASP A 64 -28.32 -20.02 5.42
CA ASP A 64 -28.59 -20.40 4.02
C ASP A 64 -27.94 -21.75 3.64
N ALA A 65 -26.82 -22.09 4.28
CA ALA A 65 -26.09 -23.34 4.06
C ALA A 65 -26.68 -24.56 4.82
N SER A 66 -27.61 -24.35 5.76
CA SER A 66 -28.18 -25.44 6.59
C SER A 66 -28.82 -26.55 5.77
N VAL A 67 -29.44 -26.21 4.63
CA VAL A 67 -30.08 -27.19 3.71
C VAL A 67 -29.05 -28.06 3.01
N GLU A 68 -27.96 -27.48 2.52
CA GLU A 68 -26.90 -28.24 1.85
C GLU A 68 -26.05 -29.05 2.85
N ASN A 69 -25.83 -28.51 4.05
CA ASN A 69 -25.30 -29.27 5.17
C ASN A 69 -26.19 -30.48 5.49
N LEU A 70 -27.51 -30.31 5.51
CA LEU A 70 -28.44 -31.40 5.77
C LEU A 70 -28.42 -32.45 4.66
N ASN A 71 -28.31 -32.04 3.39
CA ASN A 71 -28.11 -32.95 2.26
C ASN A 71 -26.83 -33.78 2.41
N PHE A 72 -25.73 -33.14 2.81
CA PHE A 72 -24.47 -33.83 3.10
C PHE A 72 -24.64 -34.84 4.23
N LEU A 73 -25.34 -34.47 5.31
CA LEU A 73 -25.55 -35.35 6.47
C LEU A 73 -26.56 -36.49 6.21
N TYR A 74 -27.40 -36.38 5.19
CA TYR A 74 -28.26 -37.49 4.76
C TYR A 74 -27.68 -38.31 3.61
N ASP A 75 -26.50 -37.95 3.11
CA ASP A 75 -25.87 -38.68 2.02
C ASP A 75 -25.66 -40.15 2.43
N PRO A 76 -26.19 -41.13 1.66
CA PRO A 76 -26.13 -42.54 2.03
C PRO A 76 -24.71 -43.06 2.29
N GLN A 77 -23.71 -42.53 1.57
CA GLN A 77 -22.32 -42.96 1.73
C GLN A 77 -21.73 -42.41 3.04
N ILE A 78 -22.11 -41.19 3.43
CA ILE A 78 -21.71 -40.61 4.71
C ILE A 78 -22.38 -41.35 5.88
N VAL A 79 -23.68 -41.62 5.77
CA VAL A 79 -24.43 -42.36 6.79
C VAL A 79 -23.90 -43.79 6.95
N ASP A 80 -23.62 -44.50 5.85
CA ASP A 80 -23.06 -45.85 5.88
C ASP A 80 -21.62 -45.85 6.44
N PHE A 81 -20.80 -44.83 6.15
CA PHE A 81 -19.47 -44.66 6.74
C PHE A 81 -19.53 -44.45 8.25
N LEU A 82 -20.45 -43.61 8.72
CA LEU A 82 -20.59 -43.28 10.15
C LEU A 82 -21.15 -44.43 10.97
N ASN A 83 -22.07 -45.21 10.42
CA ASN A 83 -22.61 -46.42 11.06
C ASN A 83 -21.56 -47.53 11.27
N GLN A 84 -20.37 -47.40 10.67
CA GLN A 84 -19.23 -48.30 10.88
C GLN A 84 -18.26 -47.79 11.95
N GLN A 85 -18.48 -46.59 12.50
CA GLN A 85 -17.63 -45.97 13.52
C GLN A 85 -18.03 -46.37 14.95
N GLN A 86 -17.23 -45.95 15.93
CA GLN A 86 -17.52 -46.18 17.35
C GLN A 86 -18.86 -45.51 17.76
N PRO A 87 -19.61 -46.07 18.72
CA PRO A 87 -20.92 -45.55 19.15
C PRO A 87 -20.91 -44.06 19.53
N GLU A 88 -19.82 -43.56 20.12
CA GLU A 88 -19.65 -42.16 20.54
C GLU A 88 -19.59 -41.21 19.33
N VAL A 89 -19.04 -41.68 18.20
CA VAL A 89 -18.98 -40.94 16.94
C VAL A 89 -20.37 -40.86 16.30
N VAL A 90 -21.11 -41.97 16.33
CA VAL A 90 -22.50 -42.04 15.88
C VAL A 90 -23.40 -41.10 16.69
N GLU A 91 -23.16 -41.03 18.00
CA GLU A 91 -23.85 -40.12 18.93
C GLU A 91 -23.54 -38.65 18.64
N GLY A 92 -22.25 -38.30 18.51
CA GLY A 92 -21.82 -36.95 18.12
C GLY A 92 -22.40 -36.52 16.77
N TYR A 93 -22.56 -37.46 15.84
CA TYR A 93 -23.22 -37.21 14.56
C TYR A 93 -24.72 -36.94 14.70
N GLY A 94 -25.44 -37.71 15.52
CA GLY A 94 -26.85 -37.47 15.81
C GLY A 94 -27.11 -36.07 16.38
N ARG A 95 -26.18 -35.56 17.21
CA ARG A 95 -26.22 -34.18 17.74
C ARG A 95 -26.00 -33.13 16.64
N LEU A 96 -25.07 -33.35 15.72
CA LEU A 96 -24.84 -32.47 14.57
C LEU A 96 -26.04 -32.46 13.61
N LEU A 97 -26.62 -33.63 13.35
CA LEU A 97 -27.82 -33.77 12.53
C LEU A 97 -29.00 -33.01 13.16
N SER A 98 -29.21 -33.17 14.47
CA SER A 98 -30.22 -32.42 15.20
C SER A 98 -30.03 -30.90 15.10
N PHE A 99 -28.80 -30.43 15.28
CA PHE A 99 -28.48 -29.01 15.19
C PHE A 99 -28.78 -28.45 13.79
N THR A 100 -28.41 -29.19 12.75
CA THR A 100 -28.62 -28.80 11.35
C THR A 100 -30.11 -28.81 11.00
N GLU A 101 -30.85 -29.85 11.40
CA GLU A 101 -32.31 -29.94 11.25
C GLU A 101 -33.03 -28.76 11.93
N PHE A 102 -32.56 -28.36 13.11
CA PHE A 102 -33.11 -27.20 13.82
C PHE A 102 -32.89 -25.90 13.04
N HIS A 103 -31.72 -25.68 12.45
CA HIS A 103 -31.45 -24.49 11.64
C HIS A 103 -32.21 -24.48 10.29
N VAL A 104 -32.39 -25.64 9.66
CA VAL A 104 -33.29 -25.76 8.50
C VAL A 104 -34.71 -25.37 8.90
N ALA A 105 -35.20 -25.84 10.05
CA ALA A 105 -36.50 -25.43 10.56
C ALA A 105 -36.60 -23.90 10.75
N GLN A 106 -35.56 -23.26 11.30
CA GLN A 106 -35.52 -21.80 11.48
C GLN A 106 -35.63 -21.02 10.16
N SER A 107 -34.95 -21.48 9.10
CA SER A 107 -35.03 -20.83 7.78
C SER A 107 -36.41 -20.98 7.12
N LEU A 108 -37.14 -22.05 7.47
CA LEU A 108 -38.46 -22.35 6.94
C LEU A 108 -39.60 -21.60 7.65
N VAL A 109 -39.43 -21.14 8.89
CA VAL A 109 -40.57 -20.66 9.72
C VAL A 109 -41.39 -19.55 9.04
N ALA A 110 -40.75 -18.66 8.29
CA ALA A 110 -41.44 -17.55 7.62
C ALA A 110 -42.24 -17.97 6.36
N ASN A 111 -41.74 -18.97 5.63
CA ASN A 111 -42.22 -19.28 4.27
C ASN A 111 -42.94 -20.66 4.17
N ASN A 112 -42.64 -21.59 5.08
CA ASN A 112 -43.25 -22.91 5.17
C ASN A 112 -43.32 -23.36 6.65
N PRO A 113 -44.27 -22.82 7.44
CA PRO A 113 -44.37 -23.11 8.87
C PRO A 113 -44.57 -24.61 9.18
N GLN A 114 -45.32 -25.32 8.34
CA GLN A 114 -45.55 -26.76 8.51
C GLN A 114 -44.27 -27.56 8.27
N GLY A 115 -43.51 -27.22 7.22
CA GLY A 115 -42.19 -27.81 6.98
C GLY A 115 -41.21 -27.52 8.12
N ALA A 116 -41.25 -26.31 8.69
CA ALA A 116 -40.44 -25.97 9.87
C ALA A 116 -40.75 -26.87 11.08
N VAL A 117 -42.04 -27.12 11.36
CA VAL A 117 -42.46 -28.04 12.43
C VAL A 117 -41.93 -29.45 12.18
N ASP A 118 -41.99 -29.95 10.95
CA ASP A 118 -41.50 -31.28 10.61
C ASP A 118 -39.98 -31.40 10.80
N HIS A 119 -39.22 -30.37 10.43
CA HIS A 119 -37.77 -30.31 10.67
C HIS A 119 -37.42 -30.16 12.15
N PHE A 120 -38.18 -29.39 12.94
CA PHE A 120 -38.01 -29.36 14.40
C PHE A 120 -38.29 -30.72 15.05
N ARG A 121 -39.27 -31.50 14.54
CA ARG A 121 -39.53 -32.88 15.00
C ARG A 121 -38.38 -33.82 14.67
N LYS A 122 -37.84 -33.75 13.44
CA LYS A 122 -36.65 -34.51 13.04
C LYS A 122 -35.41 -34.15 13.87
N ALA A 123 -35.26 -32.86 14.21
CA ALA A 123 -34.21 -32.41 15.11
C ALA A 123 -34.34 -33.06 16.50
N LEU A 124 -35.56 -33.20 17.01
CA LEU A 124 -35.84 -33.86 18.28
C LEU A 124 -35.61 -35.38 18.22
N GLU A 125 -36.04 -36.04 17.14
CA GLU A 125 -35.83 -37.47 16.90
C GLU A 125 -34.35 -37.84 16.83
N SER A 126 -33.54 -36.99 16.18
CA SER A 126 -32.09 -37.19 16.01
C SER A 126 -31.31 -37.17 17.33
N VAL A 127 -31.85 -36.54 18.39
CA VAL A 127 -31.25 -36.50 19.74
C VAL A 127 -31.84 -37.57 20.65
N ARG A 128 -33.08 -38.04 20.40
CA ARG A 128 -33.75 -39.05 21.24
C ARG A 128 -33.12 -40.45 21.15
N ALA A 129 -32.26 -40.71 20.17
CA ALA A 129 -31.44 -41.92 20.09
C ALA A 129 -30.30 -42.00 21.14
N ASP A 130 -29.99 -40.87 21.81
CA ASP A 130 -28.87 -40.70 22.75
C ASP A 130 -29.27 -40.89 24.23
N GLN A 131 -30.57 -40.98 24.56
CA GLN A 131 -31.07 -40.85 25.95
C GLN A 131 -30.59 -39.58 26.67
N SER A 132 -30.06 -38.57 25.97
CA SER A 132 -29.65 -37.31 26.59
C SER A 132 -30.89 -36.50 26.97
N VAL A 133 -31.31 -36.59 28.23
CA VAL A 133 -32.37 -35.77 28.84
C VAL A 133 -31.82 -34.35 29.12
N GLY A 134 -31.19 -33.72 28.12
CA GLY A 134 -30.34 -32.54 28.27
C GLY A 134 -31.01 -31.21 27.88
N SER A 135 -30.28 -30.11 28.10
CA SER A 135 -30.71 -28.73 27.82
C SER A 135 -31.10 -28.47 26.36
N TRP A 136 -30.45 -29.13 25.40
CA TRP A 136 -30.74 -28.96 23.97
C TRP A 136 -32.09 -29.59 23.59
N THR A 137 -32.36 -30.80 24.07
CA THR A 137 -33.65 -31.50 23.87
C THR A 137 -34.81 -30.69 24.44
N ALA A 138 -34.66 -30.15 25.66
CA ALA A 138 -35.67 -29.31 26.29
C ALA A 138 -35.94 -28.02 25.49
N TYR A 139 -34.90 -27.44 24.89
CA TYR A 139 -35.03 -26.27 24.03
C TYR A 139 -35.77 -26.55 22.72
N ILE A 140 -35.48 -27.68 22.05
CA ILE A 140 -36.21 -28.10 20.86
C ILE A 140 -37.68 -28.40 21.19
N GLU A 141 -37.93 -29.13 22.27
CA GLU A 141 -39.28 -29.48 22.71
C GLU A 141 -40.11 -28.25 23.07
N GLY A 142 -39.52 -27.28 23.77
CA GLY A 142 -40.18 -25.99 24.05
C GLY A 142 -40.45 -25.19 22.77
N THR A 143 -39.50 -25.18 21.82
CA THR A 143 -39.68 -24.52 20.52
C THR A 143 -40.83 -25.17 19.73
N LEU A 144 -40.94 -26.50 19.74
CA LEU A 144 -42.02 -27.23 19.09
C LEU A 144 -43.38 -26.94 19.71
N LEU A 145 -43.48 -26.97 21.04
CA LEU A 145 -44.73 -26.63 21.74
C LEU A 145 -45.21 -25.23 21.37
N TYR A 146 -44.31 -24.26 21.36
CA TYR A 146 -44.63 -22.90 20.93
C TYR A 146 -45.08 -22.85 19.46
N MET A 147 -44.38 -23.52 18.54
CA MET A 147 -44.78 -23.56 17.13
C MET A 147 -46.15 -24.24 16.91
N GLU A 148 -46.54 -25.16 17.79
CA GLU A 148 -47.88 -25.79 17.83
C GLU A 148 -48.94 -24.93 18.54
N GLY A 149 -48.60 -23.71 18.96
CA GLY A 149 -49.50 -22.80 19.67
C GLY A 149 -49.79 -23.19 21.12
N LYS A 150 -48.96 -24.06 21.70
CA LYS A 150 -49.09 -24.53 23.08
C LYS A 150 -48.12 -23.78 23.98
N GLU A 151 -48.57 -23.51 25.20
CA GLU A 151 -47.72 -22.93 26.22
C GLU A 151 -46.63 -23.93 26.64
N ILE A 152 -45.41 -23.42 26.81
CA ILE A 152 -44.25 -24.21 27.22
C ILE A 152 -44.27 -24.37 28.75
N PRO A 153 -44.27 -25.59 29.29
CA PRO A 153 -44.23 -25.83 30.73
C PRO A 153 -42.98 -25.27 31.42
N ASP A 154 -43.12 -24.72 32.64
CA ASP A 154 -42.02 -24.10 33.39
C ASP A 154 -40.91 -25.12 33.76
N ASP A 155 -41.27 -26.38 34.00
CA ASP A 155 -40.31 -27.47 34.25
C ASP A 155 -39.46 -27.79 33.02
N LEU A 156 -40.03 -27.64 31.82
CA LEU A 156 -39.29 -27.79 30.56
C LEU A 156 -38.34 -26.62 30.34
N ILE A 157 -38.78 -25.38 30.63
CA ILE A 157 -37.94 -24.17 30.56
C ILE A 157 -36.77 -24.27 31.55
N ALA A 158 -37.02 -24.73 32.78
CA ALA A 158 -35.99 -24.86 33.83
C ALA A 158 -34.87 -25.85 33.47
N ARG A 159 -35.10 -26.77 32.53
CA ARG A 159 -34.09 -27.72 32.04
C ARG A 159 -33.13 -27.10 31.02
N VAL A 160 -33.39 -25.90 30.51
CA VAL A 160 -32.52 -25.20 29.55
C VAL A 160 -31.45 -24.41 30.31
N VAL A 161 -30.20 -24.85 30.18
CA VAL A 161 -29.03 -24.29 30.88
C VAL A 161 -28.44 -23.08 30.14
N GLU A 162 -28.50 -23.09 28.80
CA GLU A 162 -27.98 -21.99 27.97
C GLU A 162 -28.84 -20.73 28.16
N PRO A 163 -28.30 -19.63 28.75
CA PRO A 163 -29.10 -18.45 29.12
C PRO A 163 -29.85 -17.84 27.93
N ARG A 164 -29.23 -17.84 26.75
CA ARG A 164 -29.84 -17.33 25.51
C ARG A 164 -31.08 -18.13 25.11
N ASN A 165 -30.98 -19.45 25.13
CA ASN A 165 -32.06 -20.35 24.76
C ASN A 165 -33.20 -20.29 25.78
N LEU A 166 -32.87 -20.17 27.08
CA LEU A 166 -33.82 -19.97 28.16
C LEU A 166 -34.64 -18.68 27.95
N GLU A 167 -33.99 -17.57 27.62
CA GLU A 167 -34.65 -16.29 27.36
C GLU A 167 -35.56 -16.38 26.13
N ILE A 168 -35.14 -17.06 25.07
CA ILE A 168 -35.96 -17.27 23.86
C ILE A 168 -37.26 -18.02 24.21
N LEU A 169 -37.22 -19.10 25.00
CA LEU A 169 -38.44 -19.80 25.41
C LEU A 169 -39.36 -18.94 26.28
N LYS A 170 -38.80 -18.09 27.15
CA LYS A 170 -39.59 -17.12 27.93
C LYS A 170 -40.26 -16.09 27.04
N ASN A 171 -39.56 -15.59 26.02
CA ASN A 171 -40.10 -14.65 25.03
C ASN A 171 -41.20 -15.30 24.18
N PHE A 172 -41.05 -16.58 23.83
CA PHE A 172 -42.08 -17.38 23.18
C PHE A 172 -43.35 -17.48 24.02
N ASN A 173 -43.25 -17.88 25.30
CA ASN A 173 -44.42 -17.91 26.18
C ASN A 173 -45.05 -16.54 26.37
N ALA A 174 -44.25 -15.50 26.59
CA ALA A 174 -44.77 -14.14 26.75
C ALA A 174 -45.51 -13.65 25.49
N GLY A 175 -44.95 -13.88 24.30
CA GLY A 175 -45.57 -13.50 23.04
C GLY A 175 -46.80 -14.33 22.70
N LEU A 176 -46.82 -15.62 23.04
CA LEU A 176 -47.98 -16.49 22.88
C LEU A 176 -49.13 -16.06 23.81
N ARG A 177 -48.84 -15.74 25.07
CA ARG A 177 -49.82 -15.20 26.04
C ARG A 177 -50.37 -13.84 25.59
N GLU A 178 -49.52 -12.99 25.01
CA GLU A 178 -49.89 -11.66 24.51
C GLU A 178 -50.82 -11.75 23.28
N ARG A 179 -50.56 -12.68 22.36
CA ARG A 179 -51.18 -12.66 21.01
C ARG A 179 -52.05 -13.88 20.68
N GLY A 180 -52.08 -14.89 21.53
CA GLY A 180 -52.82 -16.15 21.32
C GLY A 180 -52.33 -17.01 20.14
N THR A 181 -51.29 -16.57 19.41
CA THR A 181 -50.75 -17.27 18.24
C THR A 181 -49.22 -17.11 18.15
N PRO A 182 -48.50 -18.11 17.61
CA PRO A 182 -47.04 -18.04 17.46
C PRO A 182 -46.61 -17.00 16.41
N SER A 183 -45.58 -16.22 16.72
CA SER A 183 -44.86 -15.36 15.78
C SER A 183 -43.36 -15.50 16.03
N TYR A 184 -42.79 -16.57 15.48
CA TYR A 184 -41.43 -17.00 15.76
C TYR A 184 -40.41 -15.89 15.56
N GLU A 185 -40.41 -15.20 14.42
CA GLU A 185 -39.44 -14.14 14.14
C GLU A 185 -39.54 -12.98 15.14
N LYS A 186 -40.75 -12.59 15.53
CA LYS A 186 -41.00 -11.48 16.45
C LYS A 186 -40.56 -11.81 17.87
N ASP A 187 -40.81 -13.01 18.36
CA ASP A 187 -40.44 -13.37 19.74
C ASP A 187 -38.99 -13.89 19.85
N TYR A 188 -38.47 -14.51 18.79
CA TYR A 188 -37.06 -14.93 18.71
C TYR A 188 -36.11 -13.73 18.61
N SER A 189 -36.56 -12.61 18.03
CA SER A 189 -35.77 -11.38 17.86
C SER A 189 -35.77 -10.43 19.05
N LYS A 190 -36.62 -10.65 20.08
CA LYS A 190 -36.63 -9.87 21.33
C LYS A 190 -35.37 -10.04 22.19
N ASN A 191 -34.42 -10.88 21.77
CA ASN A 191 -33.17 -11.11 22.47
C ASN A 191 -32.20 -9.92 22.27
N THR A 192 -31.68 -9.37 23.38
CA THR A 192 -30.87 -8.14 23.44
C THR A 192 -29.55 -8.23 22.66
N ASP A 193 -29.02 -9.43 22.44
CA ASP A 193 -27.76 -9.64 21.72
C ASP A 193 -27.89 -9.47 20.20
N ARG A 194 -29.07 -9.77 19.63
CA ARG A 194 -29.29 -9.71 18.17
C ARG A 194 -29.45 -8.28 17.67
N VAL A 195 -30.09 -7.42 18.47
CA VAL A 195 -30.20 -5.97 18.22
C VAL A 195 -28.84 -5.30 18.33
N LYS A 196 -28.10 -5.57 19.42
CA LYS A 196 -26.73 -5.06 19.62
C LYS A 196 -25.75 -5.52 18.53
N ALA A 197 -25.85 -6.77 18.08
CA ALA A 197 -24.99 -7.30 17.01
C ALA A 197 -25.28 -6.66 15.64
N LYS A 198 -26.55 -6.32 15.35
CA LYS A 198 -26.92 -5.61 14.12
C LYS A 198 -26.42 -4.16 14.14
N GLU A 199 -26.67 -3.44 15.24
CA GLU A 199 -26.18 -2.07 15.44
C GLU A 199 -24.65 -1.98 15.36
N THR A 200 -23.94 -2.96 15.94
CA THR A 200 -22.47 -3.01 15.88
C THR A 200 -21.96 -3.21 14.45
N ARG A 201 -22.62 -4.06 13.64
CA ARG A 201 -22.24 -4.26 12.23
C ARG A 201 -22.48 -3.02 11.37
N GLU A 202 -23.59 -2.32 11.60
CA GLU A 202 -23.89 -1.06 10.90
C GLU A 202 -22.89 0.03 11.26
N LYS A 203 -22.51 0.16 12.54
CA LYS A 203 -21.45 1.08 12.99
C LYS A 203 -20.09 0.76 12.37
N ILE A 204 -19.69 -0.52 12.33
CA ILE A 204 -18.45 -0.95 11.67
C ILE A 204 -18.48 -0.61 10.18
N ALA A 205 -19.61 -0.86 9.50
CA ALA A 205 -19.74 -0.52 8.10
C ALA A 205 -19.63 0.99 7.86
N GLN A 206 -20.27 1.83 8.67
CA GLN A 206 -20.16 3.28 8.54
C GLN A 206 -18.73 3.77 8.77
N ALA A 207 -18.05 3.23 9.79
CA ALA A 207 -16.64 3.57 10.07
C ALA A 207 -15.70 3.17 8.92
N LEU A 208 -15.91 2.02 8.29
CA LEU A 208 -15.14 1.58 7.12
C LEU A 208 -15.38 2.47 5.89
N ASP A 209 -16.62 2.95 5.69
CA ASP A 209 -16.91 3.91 4.61
C ASP A 209 -16.20 5.24 4.88
N ALA A 210 -16.34 5.77 6.10
CA ALA A 210 -15.66 6.99 6.52
C ALA A 210 -14.15 6.91 6.29
N ILE A 211 -13.49 5.83 6.74
CA ILE A 211 -12.05 5.64 6.50
C ILE A 211 -11.73 5.65 5.02
N SER A 212 -12.51 4.96 4.19
CA SER A 212 -12.25 4.89 2.75
C SER A 212 -12.40 6.24 2.02
N ASP A 213 -13.08 7.23 2.62
CA ASP A 213 -13.32 8.56 2.07
C ASP A 213 -12.35 9.63 2.58
N LEU A 214 -11.52 9.31 3.57
CA LEU A 214 -10.59 10.27 4.15
C LEU A 214 -9.39 10.55 3.24
N GLY A 215 -8.95 11.80 3.20
CA GLY A 215 -7.69 12.20 2.58
C GLY A 215 -6.47 11.70 3.37
N ILE A 216 -6.57 11.72 4.70
CA ILE A 216 -5.54 11.25 5.64
C ILE A 216 -6.21 10.45 6.76
N VAL A 217 -5.60 9.32 7.08
CA VAL A 217 -5.95 8.40 8.16
C VAL A 217 -4.71 8.20 9.02
N LYS A 218 -4.88 8.23 10.34
CA LYS A 218 -3.80 7.97 11.29
C LYS A 218 -4.09 6.67 12.05
N VAL A 219 -3.06 5.87 12.28
CA VAL A 219 -3.14 4.66 13.11
C VAL A 219 -2.21 4.85 14.29
N TYR A 220 -2.63 4.44 15.48
CA TYR A 220 -1.83 4.50 16.69
C TYR A 220 -1.65 3.12 17.31
N ASP A 221 -0.53 2.91 18.00
CA ASP A 221 -0.32 1.73 18.84
C ASP A 221 -1.11 1.81 20.15
N ARG A 222 -1.05 0.73 20.94
CA ARG A 222 -1.68 0.68 22.27
C ARG A 222 -1.17 1.75 23.25
N SER A 223 0.02 2.29 23.05
CA SER A 223 0.59 3.35 23.88
C SER A 223 0.18 4.75 23.43
N GLY A 224 -0.57 4.87 22.33
CA GLY A 224 -0.97 6.14 21.74
C GLY A 224 0.11 6.76 20.86
N LYS A 225 1.11 5.99 20.43
CA LYS A 225 2.13 6.45 19.47
C LYS A 225 1.64 6.24 18.05
N VAL A 226 1.81 7.23 17.17
CA VAL A 226 1.47 7.12 15.75
C VAL A 226 2.28 5.97 15.11
N MET A 227 1.54 5.01 14.56
CA MET A 227 2.01 3.85 13.79
C MET A 227 1.84 4.02 12.28
N PHE A 228 1.01 4.96 11.81
CA PHE A 228 0.84 5.26 10.39
C PHE A 228 0.13 6.61 10.24
N SER A 229 0.43 7.33 9.17
CA SER A 229 -0.32 8.51 8.74
C SER A 229 -0.28 8.58 7.21
N GLY A 230 -1.43 8.53 6.55
CA GLY A 230 -1.52 8.51 5.09
C GLY A 230 -2.94 8.24 4.61
N ASN A 231 -3.14 8.18 3.31
CA ASN A 231 -4.45 7.92 2.73
C ASN A 231 -4.86 6.42 2.88
N PRO A 232 -6.13 6.07 2.60
CA PRO A 232 -6.64 4.71 2.76
C PRO A 232 -5.96 3.67 1.85
N GLU A 233 -5.46 4.06 0.67
CA GLU A 233 -4.69 3.17 -0.20
C GLU A 233 -3.33 2.83 0.42
N GLN A 234 -2.64 3.84 0.94
CA GLN A 234 -1.37 3.70 1.66
C GLN A 234 -1.55 2.83 2.89
N LEU A 235 -2.66 3.03 3.64
CA LEU A 235 -3.01 2.27 4.83
C LEU A 235 -3.12 0.76 4.53
N LEU A 236 -3.73 0.39 3.41
CA LEU A 236 -3.89 -1.00 2.97
C LEU A 236 -2.58 -1.64 2.53
N VAL A 237 -1.71 -0.89 1.84
CA VAL A 237 -0.36 -1.36 1.49
C VAL A 237 0.44 -1.64 2.76
N PHE A 238 0.40 -0.69 3.69
CA PHE A 238 1.06 -0.79 4.99
C PHE A 238 0.58 -2.01 5.80
N TYR A 239 -0.72 -2.30 5.74
CA TYR A 239 -1.31 -3.47 6.38
C TYR A 239 -0.84 -4.80 5.76
N ARG A 240 -0.86 -4.91 4.43
CA ARG A 240 -0.43 -6.14 3.72
C ARG A 240 1.03 -6.50 4.00
N ASN A 241 1.87 -5.48 4.15
CA ASN A 241 3.29 -5.63 4.44
C ASN A 241 3.59 -5.99 5.90
N LYS A 242 2.56 -5.99 6.78
CA LYS A 242 2.68 -6.22 8.23
C LYS A 242 3.60 -5.22 8.94
N ASP A 243 3.67 -4.00 8.41
CA ASP A 243 4.56 -2.96 8.94
C ASP A 243 4.05 -2.39 10.28
N TYR A 244 2.84 -2.77 10.72
CA TYR A 244 2.27 -2.54 12.05
C TYR A 244 2.80 -3.48 13.15
N GLY A 245 3.59 -4.49 12.77
CA GLY A 245 3.87 -5.64 13.63
C GLY A 245 2.68 -6.61 13.68
N GLU A 246 2.50 -7.30 14.82
CA GLU A 246 1.31 -8.14 15.00
C GLU A 246 0.04 -7.26 15.01
N PRO A 247 -1.08 -7.68 14.37
CA PRO A 247 -2.35 -6.93 14.34
C PRO A 247 -2.83 -6.47 15.72
N GLU A 248 -2.43 -7.22 16.74
CA GLU A 248 -2.68 -6.98 18.15
C GLU A 248 -2.09 -5.66 18.66
N ASN A 249 -1.05 -5.11 18.02
CA ASN A 249 -0.37 -3.89 18.45
C ASN A 249 -1.13 -2.60 18.09
N ILE A 250 -2.11 -2.69 17.18
CA ILE A 250 -2.94 -1.56 16.77
C ILE A 250 -3.86 -1.15 17.95
N GLY A 251 -3.76 0.10 18.36
CA GLY A 251 -4.56 0.72 19.43
C GLY A 251 -5.80 1.43 18.90
N SER A 252 -5.64 2.29 17.88
CA SER A 252 -6.75 3.04 17.28
C SER A 252 -6.48 3.44 15.83
N ILE A 253 -7.55 3.78 15.12
CA ILE A 253 -7.54 4.45 13.81
C ILE A 253 -8.34 5.74 13.94
N THR A 254 -7.76 6.86 13.53
CA THR A 254 -8.35 8.20 13.62
C THR A 254 -8.34 8.88 12.26
N ASP A 255 -9.13 9.94 12.13
CA ASP A 255 -8.99 10.89 11.01
C ASP A 255 -7.80 11.85 11.23
N ASP A 256 -7.69 12.86 10.37
CA ASP A 256 -6.63 13.85 10.40
C ASP A 256 -6.72 14.77 11.64
N ASP A 257 -7.92 15.07 12.12
CA ASP A 257 -8.15 15.88 13.32
C ASP A 257 -7.88 15.11 14.63
N GLY A 258 -7.65 13.79 14.53
CA GLY A 258 -7.38 12.92 15.67
C GLY A 258 -8.65 12.36 16.31
N GLU A 259 -9.81 12.57 15.68
CA GLU A 259 -11.08 11.98 16.11
C GLU A 259 -11.08 10.49 15.82
N SER A 260 -11.48 9.72 16.84
CA SER A 260 -11.31 8.28 16.84
C SER A 260 -12.39 7.60 16.00
N ILE A 261 -11.98 6.90 14.94
CA ILE A 261 -12.89 6.14 14.07
C ILE A 261 -12.99 4.67 14.53
N PHE A 262 -11.87 4.05 14.89
CA PHE A 262 -11.82 2.74 15.54
C PHE A 262 -10.95 2.76 16.80
N ARG A 263 -11.37 2.03 17.84
CA ARG A 263 -10.55 1.68 19.02
C ARG A 263 -10.56 0.17 19.25
N PHE A 264 -9.42 -0.39 19.66
CA PHE A 264 -9.26 -1.83 19.85
C PHE A 264 -8.92 -2.18 21.31
N GLY A 265 -9.77 -2.95 22.00
CA GLY A 265 -9.58 -3.38 23.41
C GLY A 265 -10.84 -4.00 24.06
N PRO A 266 -10.74 -4.57 25.29
CA PRO A 266 -11.90 -5.11 26.00
C PRO A 266 -12.72 -4.04 26.74
N GLY A 267 -14.04 -3.98 26.47
CA GLY A 267 -15.06 -3.46 27.40
C GLY A 267 -15.61 -2.04 27.20
N ASP A 268 -16.31 -1.77 26.10
CA ASP A 268 -17.18 -0.56 25.94
C ASP A 268 -18.13 -0.71 24.73
N ASP A 269 -19.37 -0.21 24.87
CA ASP A 269 -20.52 -0.35 23.95
C ASP A 269 -20.57 0.67 22.77
N HIS A 270 -19.47 1.38 22.48
CA HIS A 270 -19.42 2.54 21.58
C HIS A 270 -18.32 2.49 20.50
N GLY A 271 -18.13 1.34 19.84
CA GLY A 271 -17.35 1.25 18.59
C GLY A 271 -16.05 0.44 18.67
N PHE A 272 -15.97 -0.48 19.63
CA PHE A 272 -14.85 -1.41 19.77
C PHE A 272 -14.99 -2.60 18.83
N THR A 273 -13.97 -2.86 18.02
CA THR A 273 -13.89 -4.12 17.26
C THR A 273 -12.95 -5.09 17.98
N ASP A 274 -13.37 -6.35 18.12
CA ASP A 274 -12.48 -7.42 18.62
C ASP A 274 -11.21 -7.46 17.75
N ARG A 275 -10.03 -7.44 18.40
CA ARG A 275 -8.73 -7.51 17.72
C ARG A 275 -8.61 -8.74 16.81
N LYS A 276 -9.35 -9.82 17.12
CA LYS A 276 -9.44 -11.02 16.27
C LYS A 276 -10.09 -10.75 14.89
N ARG A 277 -10.73 -9.60 14.72
CA ARG A 277 -11.45 -9.21 13.51
C ARG A 277 -10.74 -8.11 12.72
N ILE A 278 -9.53 -7.69 13.13
CA ILE A 278 -8.74 -6.70 12.41
C ILE A 278 -8.48 -7.15 10.97
N ASP A 279 -8.12 -8.42 10.74
CA ASP A 279 -7.94 -8.96 9.39
C ASP A 279 -9.20 -8.87 8.51
N ASP A 280 -10.38 -9.11 9.11
CA ASP A 280 -11.66 -9.02 8.43
C ASP A 280 -12.01 -7.56 8.10
N LEU A 281 -11.76 -6.62 9.03
CA LEU A 281 -11.93 -5.19 8.81
C LEU A 281 -11.08 -4.67 7.65
N PHE A 282 -9.77 -4.99 7.65
CA PHE A 282 -8.88 -4.53 6.59
C PHE A 282 -9.21 -5.16 5.24
N ARG A 283 -9.68 -6.41 5.21
CA ARG A 283 -10.20 -7.04 3.99
C ARG A 283 -11.45 -6.33 3.46
N GLN A 284 -12.37 -5.94 4.35
CA GLN A 284 -13.56 -5.18 3.96
C GLN A 284 -13.21 -3.76 3.50
N LEU A 285 -12.26 -3.10 4.15
CA LEU A 285 -11.73 -1.80 3.73
C LEU A 285 -11.08 -1.90 2.35
N GLU A 286 -10.32 -2.96 2.09
CA GLU A 286 -9.71 -3.23 0.79
C GLU A 286 -10.76 -3.33 -0.31
N GLY A 287 -11.86 -4.05 -0.07
CA GLY A 287 -12.98 -4.13 -1.00
C GLY A 287 -13.60 -2.77 -1.33
N ARG A 288 -13.70 -1.87 -0.34
CA ARG A 288 -14.29 -0.52 -0.49
C ARG A 288 -13.36 0.43 -1.22
N VAL A 289 -12.08 0.46 -0.86
CA VAL A 289 -11.08 1.28 -1.55
C VAL A 289 -10.91 0.81 -2.99
N THR A 290 -10.85 -0.50 -3.23
CA THR A 290 -10.71 -1.06 -4.59
C THR A 290 -11.94 -0.80 -5.45
N SER A 291 -13.15 -0.94 -4.89
CA SER A 291 -14.39 -0.65 -5.63
C SER A 291 -14.49 0.83 -6.00
N LYS A 292 -14.10 1.74 -5.11
CA LYS A 292 -14.02 3.19 -5.39
C LYS A 292 -12.97 3.54 -6.44
N VAL A 293 -11.77 2.97 -6.36
CA VAL A 293 -10.73 3.16 -7.39
C VAL A 293 -11.20 2.64 -8.75
N SER A 294 -11.90 1.50 -8.78
CA SER A 294 -12.45 0.96 -10.03
C SER A 294 -13.63 1.78 -10.56
N ALA A 295 -14.44 2.40 -9.68
CA ALA A 295 -15.53 3.29 -10.03
C ALA A 295 -15.01 4.65 -10.53
N ALA A 296 -13.97 5.20 -9.89
CA ALA A 296 -13.27 6.41 -10.31
C ALA A 296 -12.54 6.19 -11.65
N LYS A 297 -11.83 5.07 -11.82
CA LYS A 297 -11.24 4.68 -13.11
C LYS A 297 -12.31 4.42 -14.18
N ARG A 298 -13.48 3.87 -13.84
CA ARG A 298 -14.61 3.74 -14.77
C ARG A 298 -15.26 5.08 -15.09
N GLN A 299 -15.38 6.01 -14.14
CA GLN A 299 -15.90 7.35 -14.37
C GLN A 299 -14.94 8.18 -15.20
N GLN A 300 -13.64 8.07 -14.94
CA GLN A 300 -12.58 8.72 -15.71
C GLN A 300 -12.48 8.09 -17.09
N SER A 301 -12.45 6.75 -17.20
CA SER A 301 -12.49 6.06 -18.49
C SER A 301 -13.79 6.35 -19.25
N MET A 302 -14.95 6.46 -18.59
CA MET A 302 -16.22 6.87 -19.22
C MET A 302 -16.23 8.36 -19.56
N ALA A 303 -15.56 9.22 -18.80
CA ALA A 303 -15.42 10.65 -19.11
C ALA A 303 -14.48 10.84 -20.30
N GLU A 304 -13.34 10.15 -20.32
CA GLU A 304 -12.40 10.07 -21.43
C GLU A 304 -13.04 9.39 -22.66
N LEU A 305 -13.86 8.34 -22.48
CA LEU A 305 -14.65 7.73 -23.55
C LEU A 305 -15.69 8.72 -24.08
N ARG A 306 -16.41 9.43 -23.21
CA ARG A 306 -17.39 10.47 -23.59
C ARG A 306 -16.73 11.63 -24.33
N GLN A 307 -15.51 12.01 -23.92
CA GLN A 307 -14.73 13.07 -24.54
C GLN A 307 -14.10 12.61 -25.87
N SER A 308 -13.61 11.37 -25.95
CA SER A 308 -13.13 10.76 -27.20
C SER A 308 -14.25 10.44 -28.18
N LEU A 309 -15.48 10.26 -27.68
CA LEU A 309 -16.70 10.10 -28.45
C LEU A 309 -17.38 11.46 -28.78
N GLY A 310 -16.78 12.60 -28.40
CA GLY A 310 -17.28 13.94 -28.75
C GLY A 310 -18.63 14.31 -28.11
N ILE A 311 -19.00 13.68 -26.99
CA ILE A 311 -20.28 13.93 -26.32
C ILE A 311 -20.14 15.21 -25.47
N GLU A 312 -20.48 16.36 -26.06
CA GLU A 312 -20.74 17.59 -25.32
C GLU A 312 -22.00 17.43 -24.46
N GLN A 313 -21.94 17.87 -23.21
CA GLN A 313 -23.14 18.06 -22.40
C GLN A 313 -23.95 19.24 -22.96
N SER A 314 -24.96 18.95 -23.77
CA SER A 314 -26.16 19.79 -23.84
C SER A 314 -27.38 19.02 -24.32
N THR A 315 -28.42 19.04 -23.48
CA THR A 315 -29.86 18.88 -23.75
C THR A 315 -30.34 18.42 -25.15
N ILE A 316 -30.99 17.24 -25.13
CA ILE A 316 -32.15 16.73 -25.90
C ILE A 316 -32.15 16.72 -27.45
N VAL A 317 -32.46 15.51 -27.95
CA VAL A 317 -33.21 15.10 -29.18
C VAL A 317 -32.35 14.50 -30.33
N THR A 318 -32.59 13.18 -30.52
CA THR A 318 -32.53 12.27 -31.70
C THR A 318 -31.97 12.81 -33.03
N GLU A 319 -31.18 12.06 -33.82
CA GLU A 319 -31.52 10.77 -34.46
C GLU A 319 -30.27 10.13 -35.14
N GLU A 320 -30.06 8.84 -34.86
CA GLU A 320 -29.63 7.67 -35.68
C GLU A 320 -28.70 7.69 -36.94
N VAL A 321 -27.80 6.66 -36.94
CA VAL A 321 -27.11 5.89 -38.02
C VAL A 321 -26.05 6.58 -38.92
N THR A 322 -24.85 6.06 -39.28
CA THR A 322 -24.18 4.73 -39.24
C THR A 322 -22.66 4.94 -39.49
N PRO A 323 -21.75 4.05 -39.08
CA PRO A 323 -20.30 4.21 -39.28
C PRO A 323 -19.81 3.59 -40.60
N GLN A 324 -18.85 4.24 -41.26
CA GLN A 324 -18.00 3.62 -42.28
C GLN A 324 -16.53 3.76 -41.89
N ALA A 325 -15.93 2.61 -41.63
CA ALA A 325 -14.49 2.42 -41.56
C ALA A 325 -13.96 2.30 -43.00
N GLU A 326 -12.94 3.09 -43.34
CA GLU A 326 -11.98 2.72 -44.37
C GLU A 326 -10.57 3.08 -43.90
N GLU A 327 -9.75 2.04 -43.86
CA GLU A 327 -8.32 2.05 -43.62
C GLU A 327 -7.61 2.88 -44.69
N GLN A 328 -6.80 3.85 -44.27
CA GLN A 328 -5.66 4.29 -45.07
C GLN A 328 -4.41 4.28 -44.22
N SER A 329 -3.62 3.25 -44.48
CA SER A 329 -2.19 3.14 -44.22
C SER A 329 -1.46 4.42 -44.62
N ALA A 330 -1.02 5.19 -43.62
CA ALA A 330 0.07 6.14 -43.75
C ALA A 330 1.11 5.77 -42.70
N SER A 331 2.32 5.54 -43.17
CA SER A 331 3.57 5.35 -42.43
C SER A 331 3.54 6.02 -41.06
N VAL A 332 3.67 5.20 -40.01
CA VAL A 332 3.96 5.66 -38.65
C VAL A 332 5.36 6.26 -38.68
N GLU A 333 5.45 7.56 -38.99
CA GLU A 333 6.49 8.39 -38.42
C GLU A 333 6.29 8.29 -36.92
N THR A 334 7.14 7.48 -36.29
CA THR A 334 7.26 7.41 -34.83
C THR A 334 7.69 8.79 -34.38
N ARG A 335 6.72 9.65 -34.03
CA ARG A 335 7.03 10.85 -33.24
C ARG A 335 7.75 10.35 -32.01
N PRO A 336 8.97 10.84 -31.72
CA PRO A 336 9.66 10.46 -30.50
C PRO A 336 8.76 10.80 -29.32
N GLU A 337 8.40 9.79 -28.52
CA GLU A 337 7.57 9.98 -27.32
C GLU A 337 8.23 11.03 -26.42
N ASN A 338 7.43 11.95 -25.91
CA ASN A 338 7.87 12.94 -24.94
C ASN A 338 8.51 12.19 -23.76
N PRO A 339 9.77 12.46 -23.39
CA PRO A 339 10.43 11.84 -22.24
C PRO A 339 9.62 11.86 -20.94
N LEU A 340 8.72 12.84 -20.78
CA LEU A 340 7.82 12.97 -19.63
C LEU A 340 6.66 11.96 -19.63
N GLU A 341 6.31 11.41 -20.80
CA GLU A 341 5.20 10.47 -21.00
C GLU A 341 5.67 9.00 -21.08
N ARG A 342 6.98 8.79 -21.24
CA ARG A 342 7.60 7.47 -21.34
C ARG A 342 7.49 6.71 -20.01
N GLU A 343 7.25 5.40 -20.10
CA GLU A 343 7.30 4.53 -18.93
C GLU A 343 8.74 4.31 -18.44
N SER A 344 8.93 4.39 -17.11
CA SER A 344 10.20 4.10 -16.45
C SER A 344 9.93 3.35 -15.16
N LEU A 345 9.87 2.03 -15.29
CA LEU A 345 9.60 1.11 -14.18
C LEU A 345 10.89 0.73 -13.45
N PHE A 346 10.75 0.13 -12.27
CA PHE A 346 11.88 -0.42 -11.53
C PHE A 346 12.33 -1.76 -12.13
N ASP A 347 13.09 -1.66 -13.22
CA ASP A 347 13.56 -2.77 -14.05
C ASP A 347 14.91 -3.36 -13.60
N ASP A 348 15.41 -4.39 -14.30
CA ASP A 348 16.68 -5.06 -13.96
C ASP A 348 17.91 -4.14 -14.08
N LYS A 349 17.90 -3.15 -14.99
CA LYS A 349 18.98 -2.16 -15.12
C LYS A 349 19.04 -1.28 -13.88
N LYS A 350 17.88 -0.78 -13.42
CA LYS A 350 17.78 0.05 -12.20
C LYS A 350 18.11 -0.75 -10.95
N VAL A 351 17.64 -2.00 -10.86
CA VAL A 351 17.97 -2.86 -9.71
C VAL A 351 19.47 -3.12 -9.63
N ALA A 352 20.15 -3.38 -10.76
CA ALA A 352 21.60 -3.54 -10.79
C ALA A 352 22.32 -2.28 -10.27
N GLN A 353 21.91 -1.09 -10.71
CA GLN A 353 22.46 0.17 -10.20
C GLN A 353 22.25 0.34 -8.68
N ILE A 354 21.09 -0.05 -8.16
CA ILE A 354 20.81 -0.02 -6.73
C ILE A 354 21.66 -1.05 -5.97
N LEU A 355 21.91 -2.23 -6.53
CA LEU A 355 22.78 -3.22 -5.93
C LEU A 355 24.23 -2.73 -5.82
N ASP A 356 24.74 -2.04 -6.84
CA ASP A 356 26.08 -1.43 -6.80
C ASP A 356 26.18 -0.40 -5.67
N VAL A 357 25.19 0.48 -5.54
CA VAL A 357 25.07 1.43 -4.41
C VAL A 357 24.98 0.71 -3.07
N THR A 358 24.23 -0.40 -3.01
CA THR A 358 24.04 -1.17 -1.78
C THR A 358 25.34 -1.85 -1.34
N LYS A 359 26.15 -2.34 -2.29
CA LYS A 359 27.50 -2.88 -2.03
C LYS A 359 28.46 -1.80 -1.51
N GLU A 360 28.42 -0.60 -2.09
CA GLU A 360 29.18 0.55 -1.57
C GLU A 360 28.76 0.88 -0.13
N TRP A 361 27.45 0.98 0.12
CA TRP A 361 26.90 1.27 1.44
C TRP A 361 27.28 0.21 2.49
N ALA A 362 27.26 -1.07 2.11
CA ALA A 362 27.69 -2.17 2.99
C ALA A 362 29.20 -2.16 3.28
N THR A 363 29.99 -1.62 2.37
CA THR A 363 31.46 -1.54 2.50
C THR A 363 31.88 -0.35 3.35
N TYR A 364 31.34 0.84 3.05
CA TYR A 364 31.79 2.11 3.64
C TYR A 364 30.94 2.58 4.83
N GLY A 365 29.73 2.04 5.01
CA GLY A 365 28.88 2.38 6.14
C GLY A 365 28.09 3.69 5.97
N GLY A 366 27.51 4.21 7.05
CA GLY A 366 26.85 5.52 7.05
C GLY A 366 25.40 5.51 6.51
N GLN A 367 24.92 6.66 6.03
CA GLN A 367 23.56 6.83 5.52
C GLN A 367 23.47 6.38 4.05
N PHE A 368 22.46 5.55 3.72
CA PHE A 368 22.27 5.05 2.36
C PHE A 368 22.08 6.20 1.35
N TYR A 369 21.40 7.28 1.74
CA TYR A 369 21.23 8.50 0.95
C TYR A 369 22.55 9.04 0.37
N ASN A 370 23.63 9.03 1.16
CA ASN A 370 24.92 9.54 0.71
C ASN A 370 25.53 8.64 -0.37
N HIS A 371 25.32 7.33 -0.30
CA HIS A 371 25.75 6.40 -1.35
C HIS A 371 24.89 6.55 -2.61
N LEU A 372 23.57 6.63 -2.46
CA LEU A 372 22.63 6.81 -3.57
C LEU A 372 22.92 8.08 -4.38
N THR A 373 23.30 9.16 -3.70
CA THR A 373 23.61 10.45 -4.33
C THR A 373 25.07 10.62 -4.72
N GLY A 374 25.96 9.70 -4.32
CA GLY A 374 27.40 9.86 -4.46
C GLY A 374 28.01 10.93 -3.54
N LYS A 375 27.31 11.31 -2.47
CA LYS A 375 27.83 12.25 -1.45
C LYS A 375 28.72 11.59 -0.40
N ASP A 376 28.90 10.28 -0.47
CA ASP A 376 29.80 9.56 0.41
C ASP A 376 31.27 9.76 -0.01
N ALA A 377 32.14 9.94 0.99
CA ALA A 377 33.58 10.13 0.77
C ALA A 377 34.33 8.82 0.48
N ARG A 378 33.65 7.67 0.58
CA ARG A 378 34.16 6.31 0.36
C ARG A 378 35.39 6.00 1.19
N LEU A 379 35.28 6.28 2.50
CA LEU A 379 36.32 6.02 3.49
C LEU A 379 35.97 4.76 4.29
N GLN A 380 36.85 3.77 4.28
CA GLN A 380 36.64 2.50 4.95
C GLN A 380 37.22 2.50 6.37
N ALA A 381 36.36 2.14 7.34
CA ALA A 381 36.72 2.02 8.74
C ALA A 381 37.82 0.97 8.95
N GLY A 382 38.85 1.31 9.75
CA GLY A 382 39.99 0.44 10.03
C GLY A 382 41.04 0.35 8.92
N ILE A 383 40.76 0.89 7.73
CA ILE A 383 41.71 0.99 6.61
C ILE A 383 42.14 2.45 6.40
N ASP A 384 41.17 3.32 6.11
CA ASP A 384 41.45 4.74 5.84
C ASP A 384 41.53 5.56 7.13
N TYR A 385 40.78 5.16 8.16
CA TYR A 385 40.74 5.83 9.46
C TYR A 385 40.63 4.81 10.59
N ARG A 386 41.08 5.21 11.78
CA ARG A 386 41.14 4.33 12.94
C ARG A 386 39.75 4.17 13.57
N ILE A 387 39.54 3.01 14.17
CA ILE A 387 38.37 2.72 15.01
C ILE A 387 38.83 2.51 16.45
N HIS A 388 38.04 3.01 17.39
CA HIS A 388 38.23 2.74 18.81
C HIS A 388 37.87 1.28 19.13
N PRO A 389 38.34 0.72 20.26
CA PRO A 389 38.03 -0.67 20.65
C PRO A 389 36.53 -0.97 20.81
N ASP A 390 35.71 0.06 21.04
CA ASP A 390 34.25 -0.04 21.12
C ASP A 390 33.55 -0.02 19.75
N GLY A 391 34.31 0.06 18.65
CA GLY A 391 33.82 0.09 17.28
C GLY A 391 33.47 1.49 16.77
N THR A 392 33.64 2.55 17.56
CA THR A 392 33.34 3.92 17.13
C THR A 392 34.48 4.53 16.28
N PRO A 393 34.19 5.41 15.30
CA PRO A 393 35.21 6.09 14.51
C PRO A 393 36.10 7.04 15.34
N ASP A 394 37.43 6.97 15.16
CA ASP A 394 38.32 8.06 15.59
C ASP A 394 38.16 9.24 14.63
N MET A 395 37.38 10.23 15.09
CA MET A 395 37.01 11.40 14.30
C MET A 395 38.20 12.28 13.89
N ALA A 396 39.33 12.24 14.58
CA ALA A 396 40.52 12.98 14.17
C ALA A 396 41.14 12.32 12.92
N SER A 397 41.36 11.01 12.99
CA SER A 397 41.88 10.25 11.84
C SER A 397 40.93 10.27 10.63
N PHE A 398 39.62 10.23 10.88
CA PHE A 398 38.60 10.34 9.82
C PHE A 398 38.66 11.70 9.11
N LYS A 399 38.77 12.80 9.86
CA LYS A 399 38.88 14.15 9.30
C LYS A 399 40.16 14.29 8.47
N GLU A 400 41.28 13.74 8.93
CA GLU A 400 42.54 13.75 8.20
C GLU A 400 42.44 12.95 6.88
N ALA A 401 41.91 11.73 6.93
CA ALA A 401 41.73 10.88 5.75
C ALA A 401 40.82 11.55 4.72
N ARG A 402 39.71 12.15 5.17
CA ARG A 402 38.80 12.93 4.32
C ARG A 402 39.52 14.11 3.67
N LYS A 403 40.28 14.89 4.45
CA LYS A 403 41.00 16.05 3.93
C LYS A 403 42.00 15.64 2.86
N ARG A 404 42.78 14.58 3.11
CA ARG A 404 43.75 14.04 2.14
C ARG A 404 43.07 13.66 0.82
N ARG A 405 41.89 13.04 0.89
CA ARG A 405 41.13 12.64 -0.30
C ARG A 405 40.57 13.83 -1.07
N ILE A 406 40.10 14.86 -0.37
CA ILE A 406 39.67 16.13 -0.98
C ILE A 406 40.87 16.80 -1.66
N ASP A 407 42.01 16.93 -0.97
CA ASP A 407 43.19 17.60 -1.51
C ASP A 407 43.72 16.89 -2.77
N GLN A 408 43.70 15.55 -2.80
CA GLN A 408 44.03 14.76 -3.99
C GLN A 408 43.06 15.00 -5.15
N TRP A 409 41.76 14.96 -4.87
CA TRP A 409 40.73 15.20 -5.89
C TRP A 409 40.83 16.62 -6.48
N LEU A 410 41.10 17.62 -5.63
CA LEU A 410 41.30 18.99 -6.08
C LEU A 410 42.53 19.14 -6.98
N GLN A 411 43.55 18.28 -6.86
CA GLN A 411 44.75 18.33 -7.72
C GLN A 411 44.50 17.82 -9.14
N GLU A 412 43.38 17.15 -9.41
CA GLU A 412 43.03 16.69 -10.75
C GLU A 412 42.85 17.90 -11.69
N PRO A 413 43.39 17.85 -12.93
CA PRO A 413 43.36 19.00 -13.85
C PRO A 413 41.97 19.57 -14.11
N GLY A 414 40.95 18.70 -14.20
CA GLY A 414 39.57 19.13 -14.40
C GLY A 414 39.00 19.92 -13.22
N ASN A 415 39.35 19.55 -11.99
CA ASN A 415 38.86 20.22 -10.78
C ASN A 415 39.66 21.50 -10.48
N GLN A 416 40.96 21.53 -10.83
CA GLN A 416 41.74 22.78 -10.85
C GLN A 416 41.13 23.79 -11.82
N LYS A 417 40.70 23.33 -13.00
CA LYS A 417 39.98 24.17 -13.96
C LYS A 417 38.64 24.66 -13.41
N TRP A 418 37.88 23.81 -12.71
CA TRP A 418 36.63 24.22 -12.07
C TRP A 418 36.85 25.35 -11.04
N LEU A 419 37.87 25.22 -10.19
CA LEU A 419 38.27 26.29 -9.25
C LEU A 419 38.56 27.61 -9.97
N ALA A 420 39.40 27.57 -11.00
CA ALA A 420 39.77 28.75 -11.77
C ALA A 420 38.59 29.39 -12.51
N ASP A 421 37.69 28.57 -13.06
CA ASP A 421 36.49 29.04 -13.75
C ASP A 421 35.50 29.71 -12.77
N GLY A 422 35.48 29.30 -11.49
CA GLY A 422 34.70 29.95 -10.43
C GLY A 422 35.18 31.38 -10.12
N ASP A 423 36.48 31.54 -9.87
CA ASP A 423 37.09 32.87 -9.64
C ASP A 423 36.88 33.79 -10.85
N ARG A 424 37.04 33.26 -12.07
CA ARG A 424 36.79 33.99 -13.30
C ARG A 424 35.33 34.40 -13.45
N PHE A 425 34.39 33.50 -13.14
CA PHE A 425 32.96 33.79 -13.21
C PHE A 425 32.59 34.96 -12.29
N GLU A 426 33.10 34.98 -11.06
CA GLU A 426 32.86 36.09 -10.13
C GLU A 426 33.41 37.42 -10.65
N ALA A 427 34.62 37.40 -11.23
CA ALA A 427 35.23 38.58 -11.82
C ALA A 427 34.41 39.11 -13.03
N ASP A 428 34.01 38.22 -13.93
CA ASP A 428 33.29 38.55 -15.16
C ASP A 428 31.83 39.01 -14.87
N ASN A 429 31.22 38.53 -13.78
CA ASN A 429 29.80 38.77 -13.45
C ASN A 429 29.60 39.67 -12.22
N LYS A 430 30.62 40.41 -11.76
CA LYS A 430 30.58 41.21 -10.54
C LYS A 430 29.36 42.15 -10.41
N GLN A 431 28.89 42.70 -11.53
CA GLN A 431 27.69 43.56 -11.53
C GLN A 431 26.39 42.77 -11.44
N GLN A 432 26.35 41.57 -12.03
CA GLN A 432 25.17 40.69 -12.11
C GLN A 432 25.08 39.67 -10.96
N LEU A 433 26.14 39.55 -10.14
CA LEU A 433 26.21 38.67 -8.97
C LEU A 433 25.90 39.43 -7.67
N GLY A 434 24.95 38.94 -6.87
CA GLY A 434 24.69 39.46 -5.53
C GLY A 434 23.27 39.25 -5.00
N TYR A 435 23.09 39.56 -3.71
CA TYR A 435 21.84 39.40 -2.95
C TYR A 435 21.03 40.69 -2.82
N SER A 436 20.72 41.34 -3.94
CA SER A 436 19.88 42.54 -3.89
C SER A 436 18.42 42.15 -4.15
N THR A 437 17.57 42.32 -3.15
CA THR A 437 16.10 42.24 -3.28
C THR A 437 15.50 43.64 -3.27
N GLU A 438 14.33 43.79 -3.90
CA GLU A 438 13.50 44.99 -3.80
C GLU A 438 12.03 44.59 -3.66
N THR A 439 11.26 45.42 -2.95
CA THR A 439 9.82 45.22 -2.81
C THR A 439 9.10 45.84 -4.01
N VAL A 440 8.28 45.06 -4.70
CA VAL A 440 7.45 45.51 -5.82
C VAL A 440 5.98 45.24 -5.55
N GLN A 441 5.11 46.18 -5.95
CA GLN A 441 3.67 45.99 -5.92
C GLN A 441 3.23 45.17 -7.14
N VAL A 442 2.63 44.00 -6.92
CA VAL A 442 2.11 43.13 -7.97
C VAL A 442 0.59 43.14 -7.95
N ARG A 443 -0.01 43.52 -9.08
CA ARG A 443 -1.46 43.51 -9.26
C ARG A 443 -1.96 42.08 -9.50
N GLN A 444 -2.91 41.64 -8.69
CA GLN A 444 -3.55 40.33 -8.74
C GLN A 444 -4.66 40.30 -9.82
N PRO A 445 -5.12 39.09 -10.23
CA PRO A 445 -6.22 38.94 -11.18
C PRO A 445 -7.54 39.57 -10.72
N ASP A 446 -7.76 39.68 -9.41
CA ASP A 446 -8.92 40.35 -8.80
C ASP A 446 -8.79 41.89 -8.75
N GLY A 447 -7.68 42.43 -9.25
CA GLY A 447 -7.40 43.87 -9.31
C GLY A 447 -6.72 44.45 -8.07
N THR A 448 -6.52 43.68 -7.00
CA THR A 448 -5.79 44.10 -5.78
C THR A 448 -4.28 44.15 -6.01
N SER A 449 -3.52 44.85 -5.16
CA SER A 449 -2.05 44.87 -5.22
C SER A 449 -1.45 44.24 -3.98
N VAL A 450 -0.41 43.43 -4.14
CA VAL A 450 0.31 42.79 -3.04
C VAL A 450 1.79 43.10 -3.16
N ASP A 451 2.44 43.47 -2.06
CA ASP A 451 3.88 43.62 -2.00
C ASP A 451 4.56 42.26 -2.13
N LYS A 452 5.48 42.12 -3.08
CA LYS A 452 6.34 40.95 -3.24
C LYS A 452 7.79 41.38 -3.24
N GLU A 453 8.64 40.65 -2.51
CA GLU A 453 10.09 40.79 -2.64
C GLU A 453 10.57 40.11 -3.92
N ARG A 454 11.42 40.80 -4.69
CA ARG A 454 11.99 40.30 -5.94
C ARG A 454 13.50 40.47 -5.97
N ARG A 455 14.21 39.48 -6.53
CA ARG A 455 15.66 39.56 -6.78
C ARG A 455 15.96 40.47 -7.97
N THR A 456 16.96 41.33 -7.81
CA THR A 456 17.38 42.34 -8.79
C THR A 456 18.70 41.98 -9.46
N LYS A 457 19.17 40.75 -9.30
CA LYS A 457 20.38 40.22 -9.94
C LYS A 457 20.11 38.77 -10.36
N PRO A 458 20.46 38.38 -11.59
CA PRO A 458 20.19 37.04 -12.07
C PRO A 458 21.06 35.99 -11.40
N TYR A 459 22.25 36.35 -10.88
CA TYR A 459 23.15 35.45 -10.18
C TYR A 459 23.29 35.77 -8.68
N PHE A 460 23.37 34.74 -7.84
CA PHE A 460 23.60 34.87 -6.39
C PHE A 460 24.22 33.59 -5.79
N LEU A 461 24.78 33.68 -4.56
CA LEU A 461 25.58 32.62 -3.91
C LEU A 461 24.99 32.14 -2.58
N GLU A 462 24.24 31.04 -2.53
CA GLU A 462 23.57 30.57 -1.31
C GLU A 462 24.24 29.34 -0.74
N ASP A 463 24.72 29.41 0.51
CA ASP A 463 25.45 28.31 1.15
C ASP A 463 26.61 27.76 0.29
N GLY A 464 27.28 28.65 -0.45
CA GLY A 464 28.38 28.31 -1.36
C GLY A 464 27.96 27.71 -2.71
N TRP A 465 26.66 27.67 -3.01
CA TRP A 465 26.12 27.30 -4.32
C TRP A 465 25.87 28.55 -5.16
N LEU A 466 26.34 28.51 -6.41
CA LEU A 466 26.06 29.54 -7.41
C LEU A 466 24.72 29.24 -8.07
N PHE A 467 23.82 30.21 -8.03
CA PHE A 467 22.52 30.15 -8.67
C PHE A 467 22.41 31.16 -9.80
N HIS A 468 21.60 30.81 -10.79
CA HIS A 468 21.03 31.70 -11.78
C HIS A 468 19.50 31.59 -11.72
N GLU A 469 18.82 32.72 -11.87
CA GLU A 469 17.38 32.79 -11.87
C GLU A 469 16.89 33.84 -12.89
N THR A 470 16.14 33.40 -13.90
CA THR A 470 15.70 34.29 -15.01
C THR A 470 14.66 35.33 -14.62
N ASN A 471 14.18 35.29 -13.39
CA ASN A 471 13.20 36.21 -12.81
C ASN A 471 13.78 37.61 -12.47
N TYR A 472 14.78 38.07 -13.21
CA TYR A 472 15.46 39.36 -13.06
C TYR A 472 14.58 40.52 -13.57
N PHE A 473 14.57 41.64 -12.84
CA PHE A 473 13.93 42.90 -13.24
C PHE A 473 14.94 43.78 -13.98
N ASP A 474 14.66 44.09 -15.25
CA ASP A 474 15.47 45.04 -16.01
C ASP A 474 15.12 46.48 -15.63
N LYS A 475 15.96 47.10 -14.79
CA LYS A 475 15.80 48.48 -14.32
C LYS A 475 15.85 49.52 -15.44
N GLU A 476 16.48 49.21 -16.57
CA GLU A 476 16.59 50.15 -17.70
C GLU A 476 15.33 50.11 -18.58
N LYS A 477 14.65 48.96 -18.68
CA LYS A 477 13.46 48.78 -19.51
C LYS A 477 12.14 48.98 -18.79
N GLY A 478 12.12 48.94 -17.45
CA GLY A 478 10.91 49.20 -16.66
C GLY A 478 9.79 48.14 -16.82
N GLU A 479 10.11 46.97 -17.38
CA GLU A 479 9.13 45.90 -17.59
C GLU A 479 8.87 45.13 -16.28
N PHE A 480 7.69 45.33 -15.70
CA PHE A 480 7.12 44.46 -14.67
C PHE A 480 6.82 43.07 -15.27
N LYS A 481 7.79 42.16 -15.32
CA LYS A 481 7.48 40.75 -15.61
C LYS A 481 7.56 39.91 -14.34
N GLN A 482 6.41 39.49 -13.79
CA GLN A 482 6.27 38.25 -13.01
C GLN A 482 4.85 37.80 -12.52
N PRO A 483 3.72 38.06 -13.21
CA PRO A 483 2.50 37.28 -12.94
C PRO A 483 2.61 35.80 -13.33
N ASP A 484 3.44 35.49 -14.33
CA ASP A 484 3.41 34.20 -15.04
C ASP A 484 4.45 33.17 -14.57
N ARG A 485 5.20 33.45 -13.50
CA ARG A 485 6.22 32.51 -13.02
C ARG A 485 5.53 31.24 -12.52
N GLU A 486 5.98 30.11 -13.03
CA GLU A 486 5.49 28.82 -12.56
C GLU A 486 6.21 28.37 -11.28
N GLU A 487 5.46 27.68 -10.42
CA GLU A 487 6.06 26.90 -9.34
C GLU A 487 6.86 25.74 -9.91
N THR A 488 7.95 25.37 -9.22
CA THR A 488 8.78 24.25 -9.66
C THR A 488 7.99 22.95 -9.60
N LYS A 489 7.79 22.33 -10.78
CA LYS A 489 7.18 21.01 -10.93
C LYS A 489 8.21 19.96 -11.34
N TYR A 490 9.29 20.36 -12.02
CA TYR A 490 10.31 19.46 -12.54
C TYR A 490 11.72 19.91 -12.15
N ARG A 491 12.62 18.93 -12.08
CA ARG A 491 14.05 19.14 -11.91
C ARG A 491 14.81 18.43 -13.02
N VAL A 492 15.82 19.10 -13.56
CA VAL A 492 16.76 18.52 -14.54
C VAL A 492 18.15 18.55 -13.93
N TYR A 493 18.79 17.39 -13.90
CA TYR A 493 20.12 17.20 -13.32
C TYR A 493 21.11 16.94 -14.44
N PHE A 494 22.26 17.60 -14.39
CA PHE A 494 23.37 17.37 -15.30
C PHE A 494 24.58 16.89 -14.50
N ASN A 495 25.18 15.79 -14.96
CA ASN A 495 26.42 15.27 -14.43
C ASN A 495 27.52 15.39 -15.49
N VAL A 496 28.55 16.15 -15.16
CA VAL A 496 29.67 16.49 -16.05
C VAL A 496 30.96 16.50 -15.23
N GLU A 497 32.09 16.37 -15.91
CA GLU A 497 33.41 16.50 -15.31
C GLU A 497 33.70 17.94 -14.85
N GLY A 498 34.63 18.11 -13.89
CA GLY A 498 34.90 19.41 -13.26
C GLY A 498 35.16 20.55 -14.26
N GLN A 499 35.94 20.30 -15.31
CA GLN A 499 36.27 21.27 -16.36
C GLN A 499 35.07 21.75 -17.20
N ASP A 500 33.98 20.99 -17.20
CA ASP A 500 32.80 21.22 -18.03
C ASP A 500 31.63 21.79 -17.23
N ILE A 501 31.74 21.91 -15.89
CA ILE A 501 30.66 22.41 -15.02
C ILE A 501 30.27 23.85 -15.37
N MET A 502 31.20 24.81 -15.27
CA MET A 502 30.89 26.21 -15.58
C MET A 502 30.51 26.44 -17.05
N PRO A 503 31.23 25.86 -18.05
CA PRO A 503 30.81 25.92 -19.44
C PRO A 503 29.40 25.37 -19.71
N THR A 504 29.01 24.29 -19.03
CA THR A 504 27.67 23.69 -19.16
C THR A 504 26.63 24.56 -18.48
N PHE A 505 26.91 25.03 -17.26
CA PHE A 505 26.03 25.91 -16.48
C PHE A 505 25.69 27.17 -17.28
N GLN A 506 26.69 27.91 -17.77
CA GLN A 506 26.48 29.12 -18.57
C GLN A 506 25.88 28.82 -19.95
N GLY A 507 26.31 27.72 -20.58
CA GLY A 507 25.82 27.32 -21.90
C GLY A 507 24.32 27.00 -21.91
N VAL A 508 23.85 26.25 -20.91
CA VAL A 508 22.41 25.93 -20.76
C VAL A 508 21.61 27.20 -20.49
N ILE A 509 22.07 28.06 -19.58
CA ILE A 509 21.42 29.37 -19.32
C ILE A 509 21.28 30.16 -20.62
N GLY A 510 22.38 30.33 -21.36
CA GLY A 510 22.41 31.14 -22.58
C GLY A 510 21.52 30.62 -23.71
N GLU A 511 21.28 29.30 -23.80
CA GLU A 511 20.32 28.74 -24.76
C GLU A 511 18.87 28.93 -24.31
N LEU A 512 18.57 28.73 -23.02
CA LEU A 512 17.21 28.88 -22.49
C LEU A 512 16.76 30.33 -22.45
N GLU A 513 17.66 31.27 -22.11
CA GLU A 513 17.34 32.70 -22.10
C GLU A 513 17.04 33.28 -23.49
N ARG A 514 17.37 32.58 -24.58
CA ARG A 514 16.98 33.02 -25.93
C ARG A 514 15.50 32.82 -26.21
N ASP A 515 14.81 32.02 -25.42
CA ASP A 515 13.38 31.74 -25.57
C ASP A 515 12.55 32.74 -24.72
N PRO A 516 11.72 33.60 -25.34
CA PRO A 516 10.92 34.60 -24.63
C PRO A 516 9.90 34.00 -23.64
N ASP A 517 9.40 32.79 -23.91
CA ASP A 517 8.47 32.11 -22.99
C ASP A 517 9.21 31.64 -21.75
N LEU A 518 10.42 31.10 -21.87
CA LEU A 518 11.21 30.69 -20.72
C LEU A 518 11.69 31.86 -19.86
N GLN A 519 11.97 33.01 -20.48
CA GLN A 519 12.21 34.25 -19.73
C GLN A 519 10.96 34.69 -18.94
N ARG A 520 9.76 34.44 -19.47
CA ARG A 520 8.48 34.83 -18.85
C ARG A 520 8.03 33.84 -17.76
N LEU A 521 8.07 32.54 -18.06
CA LEU A 521 7.68 31.44 -17.14
C LEU A 521 8.70 31.24 -16.03
N GLY A 522 9.96 31.57 -16.29
CA GLY A 522 11.05 31.53 -15.34
C GLY A 522 11.66 30.15 -15.14
N PHE A 523 12.95 30.12 -14.83
CA PHE A 523 13.67 28.93 -14.37
C PHE A 523 14.76 29.33 -13.38
N GLN A 524 15.17 28.37 -12.55
CA GLN A 524 16.33 28.50 -11.69
C GLN A 524 17.30 27.38 -12.00
N ILE A 525 18.60 27.66 -12.05
CA ILE A 525 19.64 26.64 -12.22
C ILE A 525 20.77 26.93 -11.26
N LYS A 526 21.40 25.90 -10.72
CA LYS A 526 22.48 26.04 -9.75
C LYS A 526 23.61 25.05 -9.97
N THR A 527 24.80 25.43 -9.52
CA THR A 527 25.97 24.57 -9.43
C THR A 527 26.81 24.94 -8.21
N ALA A 528 27.77 24.11 -7.82
CA ALA A 528 28.64 24.40 -6.70
C ALA A 528 29.80 25.31 -7.13
N ASP A 529 30.17 26.26 -6.27
CA ASP A 529 31.40 27.02 -6.40
C ASP A 529 32.43 26.47 -5.40
N LEU A 530 33.43 25.74 -5.92
CA LEU A 530 34.46 25.09 -5.09
C LEU A 530 35.28 26.08 -4.25
N THR A 531 35.31 27.36 -4.62
CA THR A 531 36.06 28.40 -3.89
C THR A 531 35.31 28.88 -2.64
N LYS A 532 33.98 28.71 -2.59
CA LYS A 532 33.10 29.26 -1.54
C LYS A 532 32.56 28.21 -0.57
N ILE A 533 32.65 26.93 -0.90
CA ILE A 533 32.15 25.84 -0.06
C ILE A 533 33.23 25.30 0.91
N ASP A 534 32.78 24.75 2.04
CA ASP A 534 33.65 24.14 3.06
C ASP A 534 34.18 22.75 2.65
N ASP A 535 35.21 22.26 3.35
CA ASP A 535 35.79 20.92 3.10
C ASP A 535 34.75 19.80 3.28
N LYS A 536 33.74 20.01 4.14
CA LYS A 536 32.64 19.05 4.27
C LYS A 536 31.86 18.95 2.96
N THR A 537 31.42 20.07 2.40
CA THR A 537 30.65 20.11 1.17
C THR A 537 31.49 19.68 -0.02
N LYS A 538 32.78 20.04 -0.08
CA LYS A 538 33.73 19.50 -1.08
C LYS A 538 33.75 17.97 -1.06
N GLY A 539 33.92 17.37 0.12
CA GLY A 539 33.90 15.91 0.26
C GLY A 539 32.59 15.23 -0.14
N GLN A 540 31.46 15.96 -0.12
CA GLN A 540 30.18 15.46 -0.63
C GLN A 540 30.07 15.61 -2.15
N ILE A 541 30.59 16.70 -2.70
CA ILE A 541 30.53 16.95 -4.13
C ILE A 541 31.45 16.00 -4.91
N MET A 542 32.57 15.54 -4.35
CA MET A 542 33.54 14.67 -5.02
C MET A 542 32.94 13.57 -5.91
N ASN A 543 31.96 12.80 -5.43
CA ASN A 543 31.32 11.72 -6.19
C ASN A 543 29.85 12.03 -6.54
N GLN A 544 29.39 13.27 -6.29
CA GLN A 544 27.99 13.67 -6.48
C GLN A 544 27.58 13.53 -7.95
N LYS A 545 26.38 13.00 -8.20
CA LYS A 545 25.85 12.71 -9.55
C LYS A 545 24.90 13.79 -10.10
N ASP A 546 24.75 14.90 -9.38
CA ASP A 546 23.96 16.08 -9.73
C ASP A 546 24.79 17.37 -9.57
N ARG A 547 25.76 17.59 -10.47
CA ARG A 547 26.68 18.74 -10.45
C ARG A 547 26.00 20.06 -10.77
N ILE A 548 25.01 20.01 -11.65
CA ILE A 548 24.17 21.14 -12.02
C ILE A 548 22.72 20.70 -11.87
N VAL A 549 21.89 21.53 -11.23
CA VAL A 549 20.48 21.26 -11.01
C VAL A 549 19.65 22.44 -11.50
N MET A 550 18.71 22.16 -12.39
CA MET A 550 17.76 23.14 -12.91
C MET A 550 16.35 22.82 -12.41
N TYR A 551 15.56 23.85 -12.18
CA TYR A 551 14.22 23.86 -11.62
C TYR A 551 13.28 24.58 -12.59
N LEU A 552 12.23 23.90 -13.02
CA LEU A 552 11.28 24.36 -14.03
C LEU A 552 9.84 24.09 -13.60
N GLY A 553 8.92 24.95 -14.04
CA GLY A 553 7.49 24.69 -14.02
C GLY A 553 7.04 23.72 -15.09
N GLU A 554 5.72 23.54 -15.23
CA GLU A 554 5.15 22.57 -16.16
C GLU A 554 5.28 23.01 -17.62
N GLU A 555 4.77 24.20 -17.95
CA GLU A 555 4.89 24.76 -19.28
C GLU A 555 6.34 25.13 -19.61
N GLY A 556 7.10 25.59 -18.60
CA GLY A 556 8.53 25.85 -18.71
C GLY A 556 9.30 24.59 -19.10
N MET A 557 8.97 23.43 -18.52
CA MET A 557 9.59 22.18 -18.92
C MET A 557 9.27 21.80 -20.36
N LYS A 558 8.01 21.96 -20.81
CA LYS A 558 7.61 21.68 -22.21
C LYS A 558 8.40 22.53 -23.21
N LYS A 559 8.66 23.80 -22.88
CA LYS A 559 9.46 24.73 -23.70
C LYS A 559 10.96 24.42 -23.64
N ALA A 560 11.48 24.14 -22.45
CA ALA A 560 12.90 23.87 -22.25
C ALA A 560 13.35 22.55 -22.87
N LEU A 561 12.50 21.51 -22.85
CA LEU A 561 12.86 20.16 -23.27
C LEU A 561 13.54 20.10 -24.66
N PRO A 562 12.95 20.62 -25.76
CA PRO A 562 13.61 20.56 -27.08
C PRO A 562 14.92 21.38 -27.14
N ILE A 563 15.06 22.44 -26.34
CA ILE A 563 16.29 23.22 -26.23
C ILE A 563 17.38 22.39 -25.55
N LEU A 564 17.03 21.72 -24.43
CA LEU A 564 17.93 20.85 -23.70
C LEU A 564 18.37 19.64 -24.53
N GLN A 565 17.46 19.00 -25.27
CA GLN A 565 17.78 17.87 -26.14
C GLN A 565 18.79 18.26 -27.22
N ARG A 566 18.59 19.42 -27.87
CA ARG A 566 19.50 19.95 -28.88
C ARG A 566 20.86 20.34 -28.27
N TYR A 567 20.86 21.06 -27.14
CA TYR A 567 22.09 21.43 -26.45
C TYR A 567 22.89 20.18 -26.06
N ALA A 568 22.22 19.20 -25.47
CA ALA A 568 22.84 17.98 -25.00
C ALA A 568 23.35 17.10 -26.16
N GLY A 569 22.63 17.05 -27.28
CA GLY A 569 23.06 16.34 -28.49
C GLY A 569 24.37 16.91 -29.06
N VAL A 570 24.52 18.24 -29.10
CA VAL A 570 25.74 18.92 -29.57
C VAL A 570 26.91 18.74 -28.59
N ASN A 571 26.62 18.58 -27.29
CA ASN A 571 27.60 18.56 -26.22
C ASN A 571 27.77 17.18 -25.57
N LYS A 572 27.37 16.10 -26.25
CA LYS A 572 27.25 14.74 -25.67
C LYS A 572 28.53 14.27 -24.96
N GLN A 573 29.69 14.65 -25.47
CA GLN A 573 31.01 14.33 -24.93
C GLN A 573 31.31 14.90 -23.54
N LYS A 574 30.55 15.92 -23.08
CA LYS A 574 30.74 16.54 -21.76
C LYS A 574 30.07 15.76 -20.62
N PHE A 575 29.05 14.98 -20.95
CA PHE A 575 28.22 14.34 -19.94
C PHE A 575 28.78 12.98 -19.52
N MET A 576 28.84 12.78 -18.20
CA MET A 576 29.26 11.51 -17.64
C MET A 576 28.20 10.44 -17.88
N ARG A 577 28.62 9.17 -17.95
CA ARG A 577 27.67 8.06 -18.15
C ARG A 577 26.67 7.94 -16.99
N GLU A 578 27.14 8.19 -15.78
CA GLU A 578 26.34 8.12 -14.56
C GLU A 578 25.57 9.42 -14.34
N GLY A 579 24.36 9.34 -13.82
CA GLY A 579 23.54 10.50 -13.44
C GLY A 579 22.73 10.20 -12.18
N VAL A 580 21.75 11.05 -11.87
CA VAL A 580 20.81 10.82 -10.77
C VAL A 580 20.09 9.49 -10.97
N LEU A 581 20.27 8.58 -10.02
CA LEU A 581 19.65 7.26 -10.04
C LEU A 581 18.13 7.36 -9.97
N LEU A 582 17.45 6.44 -10.66
CA LEU A 582 15.99 6.34 -10.74
C LEU A 582 15.28 7.55 -11.40
N GLY A 583 16.02 8.59 -11.80
CA GLY A 583 15.51 9.66 -12.64
C GLY A 583 15.30 9.22 -14.10
N GLN A 584 14.37 9.87 -14.79
CA GLN A 584 14.09 9.65 -16.20
C GLN A 584 15.26 10.21 -17.02
N GLN A 585 15.97 9.38 -17.77
CA GLN A 585 17.05 9.87 -18.63
C GLN A 585 16.47 10.74 -19.74
N LEU A 586 17.15 11.86 -20.03
CA LEU A 586 16.86 12.67 -21.22
C LEU A 586 17.17 11.84 -22.46
N THR A 587 16.35 11.95 -23.49
CA THR A 587 16.64 11.36 -24.80
C THR A 587 16.91 12.45 -25.82
N ASP A 588 17.70 12.17 -26.84
CA ASP A 588 17.83 13.05 -28.00
C ASP A 588 16.54 13.02 -28.86
N THR A 589 16.56 13.78 -29.96
CA THR A 589 15.44 13.87 -30.91
C THR A 589 15.15 12.56 -31.64
N GLU A 590 16.07 11.59 -31.60
CA GLU A 590 15.90 10.26 -32.19
C GLU A 590 15.44 9.23 -31.14
N GLY A 591 15.26 9.65 -29.88
CA GLY A 591 14.82 8.78 -28.78
C GLY A 591 15.95 8.02 -28.07
N ASN A 592 17.22 8.28 -28.41
CA ASN A 592 18.35 7.64 -27.74
C ASN A 592 18.64 8.32 -26.40
N GLU A 593 18.91 7.54 -25.34
CA GLU A 593 19.29 8.09 -24.04
C GLU A 593 20.57 8.94 -24.15
N ILE A 594 20.52 10.15 -23.61
CA ILE A 594 21.69 11.01 -23.41
C ILE A 594 22.20 10.73 -22.00
N PRO A 595 23.44 10.22 -21.85
CA PRO A 595 23.98 9.91 -20.54
C PRO A 595 24.14 11.16 -19.66
N GLY A 596 24.07 10.99 -18.35
CA GLY A 596 24.39 12.04 -17.38
C GLY A 596 23.35 13.13 -17.22
N ILE A 597 22.23 13.08 -17.95
CA ILE A 597 21.12 14.01 -17.81
C ILE A 597 19.86 13.27 -17.40
N ALA A 598 19.31 13.64 -16.24
CA ALA A 598 18.12 13.03 -15.68
C ALA A 598 17.05 14.08 -15.35
N ILE A 599 15.79 13.70 -15.50
CA ILE A 599 14.61 14.52 -15.21
C ILE A 599 13.80 13.84 -14.11
N THR A 600 13.31 14.61 -13.15
CA THR A 600 12.41 14.12 -12.10
C THR A 600 11.30 15.14 -11.85
N SER A 601 10.19 14.73 -11.23
CA SER A 601 9.26 15.70 -10.64
C SER A 601 9.84 16.30 -9.35
N GLU A 602 9.29 17.43 -8.96
CA GLU A 602 9.35 17.91 -7.58
C GLU A 602 8.65 16.89 -6.69
N THR A 603 9.30 16.60 -5.56
CA THR A 603 8.99 15.44 -4.71
C THR A 603 9.20 15.79 -3.25
N LYS A 604 9.11 17.06 -2.86
CA LYS A 604 9.02 17.44 -1.44
C LYS A 604 7.73 16.89 -0.81
N GLY A 605 7.78 16.57 0.47
CA GLY A 605 6.64 15.99 1.21
C GLY A 605 7.07 15.17 2.43
N MET A 606 6.12 14.41 2.98
CA MET A 606 6.31 13.63 4.21
C MET A 606 6.43 12.13 3.91
N SER A 607 7.31 11.45 4.65
CA SER A 607 7.45 9.99 4.57
C SER A 607 6.19 9.29 5.13
N PRO A 608 5.57 8.37 4.36
CA PRO A 608 4.50 7.51 4.88
C PRO A 608 5.03 6.36 5.75
N ASP A 609 6.37 6.17 5.84
CA ASP A 609 6.96 5.17 6.73
C ASP A 609 6.94 5.68 8.20
N PRO A 610 6.20 5.01 9.10
CA PRO A 610 6.05 5.38 10.51
C PRO A 610 7.32 5.16 11.33
N THR A 611 8.26 4.34 10.85
CA THR A 611 9.58 4.22 11.47
C THR A 611 10.42 5.49 11.24
N GLU A 612 9.97 6.37 10.33
CA GLU A 612 10.59 7.65 10.00
C GLU A 612 9.71 8.86 10.32
N PHE A 613 8.58 8.71 11.02
CA PHE A 613 7.59 9.78 11.19
C PHE A 613 7.92 10.80 12.30
N PRO A 614 7.71 12.13 12.08
CA PRO A 614 7.46 12.82 10.83
C PRO A 614 8.76 13.41 10.28
N LYS A 615 9.39 12.75 9.29
CA LYS A 615 10.55 13.31 8.59
C LYS A 615 10.17 13.69 7.16
N ASP A 616 10.12 15.00 6.92
CA ASP A 616 10.07 15.55 5.58
C ASP A 616 11.22 15.00 4.73
N TYR A 617 10.93 14.69 3.46
CA TYR A 617 11.97 14.53 2.45
C TYR A 617 12.12 15.81 1.64
N LYS A 618 13.37 16.20 1.40
CA LYS A 618 13.72 17.53 0.84
C LYS A 618 13.95 17.51 -0.67
N SER A 619 14.10 16.32 -1.26
CA SER A 619 14.37 16.15 -2.69
C SER A 619 13.96 14.77 -3.18
N PHE A 620 13.98 14.61 -4.51
CA PHE A 620 13.77 13.33 -5.19
C PHE A 620 14.68 12.24 -4.65
N SER A 621 15.99 12.44 -4.65
CA SER A 621 16.94 11.42 -4.20
C SER A 621 16.80 11.09 -2.71
N ASP A 622 16.36 12.04 -1.88
CA ASP A 622 16.07 11.80 -0.47
C ASP A 622 14.83 10.90 -0.31
N MET A 623 13.75 11.21 -1.03
CA MET A 623 12.56 10.36 -1.07
C MET A 623 12.86 8.95 -1.62
N GLN A 624 13.64 8.84 -2.70
CA GLN A 624 14.06 7.55 -3.26
C GLN A 624 14.92 6.74 -2.30
N SER A 625 15.83 7.40 -1.57
CA SER A 625 16.59 6.74 -0.50
C SER A 625 15.67 6.17 0.57
N LYS A 626 14.65 6.91 1.00
CA LYS A 626 13.68 6.44 2.00
C LYS A 626 12.82 5.30 1.48
N ILE A 627 12.37 5.33 0.22
CA ILE A 627 11.66 4.20 -0.42
C ILE A 627 12.52 2.93 -0.39
N LEU A 628 13.80 3.05 -0.73
CA LEU A 628 14.75 1.93 -0.72
C LEU A 628 15.04 1.43 0.69
N GLU A 629 15.28 2.31 1.65
CA GLU A 629 15.46 1.93 3.06
C GLU A 629 14.21 1.26 3.64
N SER A 630 13.02 1.75 3.31
CA SER A 630 11.74 1.11 3.70
C SER A 630 11.62 -0.28 3.07
N SER A 631 12.00 -0.42 1.80
CA SER A 631 12.04 -1.72 1.12
C SER A 631 13.01 -2.71 1.79
N PHE A 632 14.20 -2.24 2.19
CA PHE A 632 15.15 -3.06 2.96
C PHE A 632 14.58 -3.44 4.32
N ARG A 633 13.93 -2.52 5.04
CA ARG A 633 13.30 -2.80 6.33
C ARG A 633 12.21 -3.87 6.22
N SER A 634 11.29 -3.76 5.26
CA SER A 634 10.25 -4.77 5.05
C SER A 634 10.83 -6.15 4.70
N LEU A 635 11.86 -6.17 3.85
CA LEU A 635 12.57 -7.42 3.52
C LEU A 635 13.19 -8.05 4.77
N VAL A 636 13.92 -7.27 5.55
CA VAL A 636 14.58 -7.74 6.78
C VAL A 636 13.55 -8.17 7.84
N ALA A 637 12.45 -7.45 7.99
CA ALA A 637 11.36 -7.85 8.89
C ALA A 637 10.77 -9.21 8.49
N GLY A 638 10.57 -9.45 7.19
CA GLY A 638 10.15 -10.75 6.66
C GLY A 638 11.14 -11.88 6.99
N LEU A 639 12.45 -11.61 6.91
CA LEU A 639 13.52 -12.56 7.24
C LEU A 639 13.61 -12.92 8.73
N LYS A 640 13.14 -12.05 9.62
CA LYS A 640 13.07 -12.34 11.07
C LYS A 640 12.01 -13.40 11.41
N ASN A 641 11.09 -13.70 10.49
CA ASN A 641 10.12 -14.77 10.68
C ASN A 641 10.77 -16.15 10.41
N PRO A 642 10.79 -17.07 11.40
CA PRO A 642 11.42 -18.38 11.24
C PRO A 642 10.86 -19.21 10.07
N LYS A 643 9.55 -19.12 9.81
CA LYS A 643 8.92 -19.85 8.69
C LYS A 643 9.37 -19.31 7.33
N THR A 644 9.57 -18.01 7.22
CA THR A 644 10.09 -17.38 6.00
C THR A 644 11.54 -17.76 5.78
N LEU A 645 12.35 -17.74 6.84
CA LEU A 645 13.76 -18.12 6.78
C LEU A 645 13.94 -19.60 6.39
N GLU A 646 13.08 -20.50 6.88
CA GLU A 646 13.06 -21.91 6.46
C GLU A 646 12.72 -22.08 4.98
N LYS A 647 11.70 -21.36 4.47
CA LYS A 647 11.36 -21.38 3.04
C LYS A 647 12.50 -20.88 2.15
N ILE A 648 13.22 -19.86 2.60
CA ILE A 648 14.41 -19.36 1.90
C ILE A 648 15.53 -20.41 1.94
N GLY A 649 15.73 -21.07 3.08
CA GLY A 649 16.73 -22.14 3.22
C GLY A 649 16.52 -23.33 2.28
N ALA A 650 15.30 -23.58 1.81
CA ALA A 650 15.02 -24.61 0.81
C ALA A 650 15.61 -24.28 -0.58
N THR A 651 15.85 -23.00 -0.87
CA THR A 651 16.40 -22.52 -2.17
C THR A 651 17.79 -21.91 -2.05
N ASN A 652 18.14 -21.36 -0.88
CA ASN A 652 19.40 -20.67 -0.59
C ASN A 652 19.90 -21.11 0.81
N PRO A 653 20.43 -22.34 0.95
CA PRO A 653 20.78 -22.91 2.25
C PRO A 653 21.94 -22.17 2.93
N GLN A 654 22.92 -21.70 2.15
CA GLN A 654 24.05 -20.92 2.68
C GLN A 654 23.61 -19.56 3.23
N LEU A 655 22.70 -18.90 2.52
CA LEU A 655 22.12 -17.63 2.96
C LEU A 655 21.37 -17.80 4.29
N LYS A 656 20.57 -18.87 4.43
CA LYS A 656 19.88 -19.19 5.69
C LYS A 656 20.88 -19.36 6.84
N GLU A 657 21.95 -20.12 6.63
CA GLU A 657 22.95 -20.38 7.65
C GLU A 657 23.62 -19.08 8.13
N ARG A 658 24.02 -18.21 7.19
CA ARG A 658 24.61 -16.90 7.50
C ARG A 658 23.65 -16.01 8.28
N LEU A 659 22.40 -15.90 7.82
CA LEU A 659 21.36 -15.09 8.48
C LEU A 659 21.02 -15.61 9.89
N SER A 660 21.03 -16.92 10.09
CA SER A 660 20.73 -17.56 11.38
C SER A 660 21.81 -17.31 12.45
N ARG A 661 23.03 -16.94 12.04
CA ARG A 661 24.12 -16.56 12.95
C ARG A 661 24.03 -15.11 13.43
N LEU A 662 23.20 -14.28 12.80
CA LEU A 662 23.01 -12.90 13.19
C LEU A 662 22.17 -12.80 14.47
N SER A 663 22.51 -11.86 15.34
CA SER A 663 21.70 -11.57 16.52
C SER A 663 20.35 -10.94 16.12
N ALA A 664 19.30 -11.18 16.91
CA ALA A 664 17.97 -10.59 16.66
C ALA A 664 17.94 -9.05 16.68
N LYS A 665 18.95 -8.43 17.31
CA LYS A 665 19.09 -6.96 17.48
C LYS A 665 19.97 -6.30 16.40
N VAL A 666 20.41 -7.05 15.39
CA VAL A 666 21.27 -6.50 14.34
C VAL A 666 20.51 -5.46 13.48
N SER A 667 21.24 -4.47 12.97
CA SER A 667 20.68 -3.40 12.12
C SER A 667 20.27 -3.93 10.74
N THR A 668 19.34 -3.25 10.07
CA THR A 668 18.95 -3.55 8.68
C THR A 668 20.17 -3.58 7.75
N GLN A 669 21.07 -2.62 7.90
CA GLN A 669 22.31 -2.55 7.12
C GLN A 669 23.14 -3.82 7.21
N GLU A 670 23.32 -4.37 8.42
CA GLU A 670 24.17 -5.56 8.60
C GLU A 670 23.50 -6.83 8.04
N VAL A 671 22.16 -6.91 8.10
CA VAL A 671 21.43 -7.98 7.42
C VAL A 671 21.60 -7.88 5.91
N ILE A 672 21.42 -6.69 5.33
CA ILE A 672 21.61 -6.46 3.89
C ILE A 672 23.05 -6.76 3.48
N LYS A 673 24.05 -6.34 4.27
CA LYS A 673 25.46 -6.68 4.06
C LYS A 673 25.69 -8.19 4.05
N THR A 674 25.05 -8.92 4.97
CA THR A 674 25.14 -10.38 5.02
C THR A 674 24.52 -11.03 3.78
N ILE A 675 23.41 -10.47 3.27
CA ILE A 675 22.74 -10.95 2.05
C ILE A 675 23.64 -10.75 0.83
N ILE A 676 24.22 -9.56 0.64
CA ILE A 676 25.02 -9.28 -0.58
C ILE A 676 26.46 -9.81 -0.51
N ALA A 677 26.85 -10.47 0.59
CA ALA A 677 28.18 -11.06 0.76
C ALA A 677 28.38 -12.37 -0.03
N ASP A 678 27.36 -12.85 -0.73
CA ASP A 678 27.46 -13.96 -1.68
C ASP A 678 26.53 -13.79 -2.90
N PRO A 679 26.84 -14.44 -4.04
CA PRO A 679 26.07 -14.29 -5.26
C PRO A 679 24.61 -14.76 -5.17
N GLU A 680 24.32 -15.79 -4.37
CA GLU A 680 22.95 -16.29 -4.18
C GLU A 680 22.09 -15.27 -3.44
N GLY A 681 22.65 -14.67 -2.38
CA GLY A 681 22.00 -13.59 -1.64
C GLY A 681 21.84 -12.30 -2.45
N GLU A 682 22.78 -11.96 -3.33
CA GLU A 682 22.63 -10.85 -4.27
C GLU A 682 21.42 -11.07 -5.22
N GLU A 683 21.31 -12.25 -5.82
CA GLU A 683 20.16 -12.61 -6.66
C GLU A 683 18.85 -12.66 -5.86
N PHE A 684 18.89 -13.12 -4.61
CA PHE A 684 17.75 -13.03 -3.69
C PHE A 684 17.31 -11.58 -3.48
N LEU A 685 18.25 -10.68 -3.19
CA LEU A 685 17.94 -9.26 -2.97
C LEU A 685 17.36 -8.62 -4.23
N LYS A 686 17.96 -8.89 -5.40
CA LYS A 686 17.48 -8.42 -6.71
C LYS A 686 16.02 -8.77 -6.95
N ARG A 687 15.66 -10.05 -6.77
CA ARG A 687 14.28 -10.55 -7.00
C ARG A 687 13.28 -9.90 -6.05
N ASN A 688 13.63 -9.78 -4.77
CA ASN A 688 12.72 -9.22 -3.77
C ASN A 688 12.58 -7.70 -3.90
N LEU A 689 13.64 -6.96 -4.24
CA LEU A 689 13.56 -5.53 -4.48
C LEU A 689 12.60 -5.19 -5.63
N LYS A 690 12.59 -5.96 -6.73
CA LYS A 690 11.64 -5.78 -7.83
C LYS A 690 10.17 -5.92 -7.40
N ILE A 691 9.90 -6.66 -6.34
CA ILE A 691 8.55 -6.89 -5.82
C ILE A 691 8.17 -5.81 -4.79
N ILE A 692 9.09 -5.49 -3.88
CA ILE A 692 8.83 -4.65 -2.70
C ILE A 692 8.93 -3.17 -3.05
N TYR A 693 9.93 -2.76 -3.83
CA TYR A 693 10.17 -1.35 -4.16
C TYR A 693 8.94 -0.69 -4.83
N PRO A 694 8.28 -1.29 -5.85
CA PRO A 694 7.12 -0.65 -6.47
C PRO A 694 5.96 -0.39 -5.49
N GLN A 695 5.80 -1.23 -4.47
CA GLN A 695 4.77 -1.08 -3.44
C GLN A 695 5.05 0.14 -2.56
N TRP A 696 6.31 0.29 -2.12
CA TRP A 696 6.74 1.47 -1.36
C TRP A 696 6.77 2.73 -2.22
N ALA A 697 7.23 2.66 -3.47
CA ALA A 697 7.21 3.80 -4.38
C ALA A 697 5.77 4.32 -4.55
N LYS A 698 4.80 3.42 -4.75
CA LYS A 698 3.38 3.78 -4.77
C LYS A 698 2.92 4.39 -3.44
N ALA A 699 3.31 3.81 -2.30
CA ALA A 699 2.97 4.35 -0.99
C ALA A 699 3.54 5.77 -0.79
N PHE A 700 4.72 6.08 -1.31
CA PHE A 700 5.30 7.42 -1.29
C PHE A 700 4.70 8.39 -2.34
N GLY A 701 3.69 7.95 -3.09
CA GLY A 701 2.97 8.77 -4.07
C GLY A 701 3.60 8.80 -5.47
N MET A 702 4.52 7.90 -5.77
CA MET A 702 5.12 7.81 -7.11
C MET A 702 4.17 7.18 -8.12
N SER A 703 4.33 7.59 -9.38
CA SER A 703 3.59 7.01 -10.49
C SER A 703 3.94 5.53 -10.67
N GLU A 704 2.90 4.73 -10.91
CA GLU A 704 3.05 3.30 -11.22
C GLU A 704 3.68 3.07 -12.60
N ARG A 705 3.60 4.08 -13.49
CA ARG A 705 4.15 4.02 -14.86
C ARG A 705 5.56 4.61 -14.96
N ASN A 706 5.90 5.57 -14.08
CA ASN A 706 7.21 6.21 -14.12
C ASN A 706 7.69 6.59 -12.71
N ILE A 707 8.68 5.87 -12.21
CA ILE A 707 9.22 6.06 -10.85
C ILE A 707 10.04 7.34 -10.68
N ALA A 708 10.24 8.13 -11.74
CA ALA A 708 10.88 9.44 -11.69
C ALA A 708 9.89 10.58 -11.42
N PHE A 709 8.58 10.32 -11.52
CA PHE A 709 7.52 11.31 -11.39
C PHE A 709 6.50 10.92 -10.31
N LYS A 710 6.14 11.90 -9.48
CA LYS A 710 5.06 11.81 -8.50
C LYS A 710 3.70 11.87 -9.21
N LYS A 711 2.68 11.19 -8.67
CA LYS A 711 1.30 11.24 -9.17
C LYS A 711 0.67 12.61 -8.97
#